data_AF-A0A924YUU5-F1
#
_entry.id   AF-A0A924YUU5-F1
#
_cell.length_a   1.000
_cell.length_b   1.000
_cell.length_c   1.000
_cell.angle_alpha   90.00
_cell.angle_beta   90.00
_cell.angle_gamma   90.00
#
_symmetry.space_group_name_H-M   'P 1'
#
loop_
_entity.id
_entity.type
_entity.pdbx_description
1 polymer ?
#
loop_
_entity_poly.entity_id
_entity_poly.type
_entity_poly.pdbx_seq_one_letter_code
_entity_poly.pdbx_strand_id
1 'polypeptide(L)'
;MRSRPAFVALLTSAVLAGVLLFARLPNDAVQTGVDRALAQEKPAEDDSNTKAKKKGMGKKGAAKKDDHPVAPATGEDPRESAGVKNAPPVTEFLQDLIRAARAGGAQVLSNGDSYDDFASIAQTSDGTVFAAYAAYFDGHDQIRVHRRLADGWWSTRSYVPTAAARSDVWMPQLAVDAKDRVWVIWSEQTGSERGKSGNWDIYARPMLGDSWGKIERLTNDPKPDINPHVHVDAKKNIHIVWQAHPENNGDVQYCRFDGESWSKPLAVTSDAESDWYPHVAVDANGTAWIAFDSYRRGDYDVYLTSVSAKGELGKVMPVAMSSFYEAHATVACGSDGDVWVAWEQGGHNWGKDQGYWIKDNNQGTTLGSTRKVKVACVRKGELLAAPEIPEGEPGGPQQRALSASPVLAVTNDGRLWLRYRQMIFGPQRANNRGRGKGWTENVTTLSADGWTAPVMLAASPGRISVFSRIAPANDGSLLAAYSSDARAVENYHRPIQDTALVTQLAKPKKDDAEIKPGVPTLAAYKPPPPPAGIPAWNAEREAKQIAAIRAHRTKIGDQDCQIVRGDMHRHTEMSWDVGPGNDGSYLDFYRYMIDVAAFDFGGLTDHQGGGQYPYWWWLTEKSCDMYYLAPRFVPLYGYERSVRFPHGHRNIFHAYRGVPIFPFQMKLAQQGVFSGIGAGEVVENDTKLLYEYLHGTGGLCMSHTSGTSSMGTDWRDNDPWAEPVVEIYQGARNSYEALTMPRVHQTPDEPDKAPGGF
;
A
#
# COMPACT_ATOMS: atom_id res chain seq x y z
N MET A 1 9.07 -45.88 20.88
CA MET A 1 8.13 -45.71 22.01
C MET A 1 8.71 -44.77 23.04
N ARG A 2 8.29 -43.50 23.02
CA ARG A 2 8.02 -42.63 24.17
C ARG A 2 7.30 -41.40 23.61
N SER A 3 6.02 -41.35 23.93
CA SER A 3 5.03 -40.33 23.60
C SER A 3 5.49 -38.90 23.89
N ARG A 4 5.08 -37.93 23.07
CA ARG A 4 4.54 -36.64 23.57
C ARG A 4 3.77 -35.86 22.49
N PRO A 5 2.43 -35.75 22.64
CA PRO A 5 1.61 -34.77 21.94
C PRO A 5 1.82 -33.42 22.64
N ALA A 6 2.64 -32.54 22.06
CA ALA A 6 2.80 -31.17 22.55
C ALA A 6 3.08 -30.14 21.44
N PHE A 7 3.12 -30.56 20.17
CA PHE A 7 3.63 -29.71 19.08
C PHE A 7 2.53 -29.09 18.20
N VAL A 8 1.29 -29.56 18.31
CA VAL A 8 0.12 -28.90 17.67
C VAL A 8 -0.43 -27.75 18.53
N ALA A 9 0.00 -27.61 19.80
CA ALA A 9 -0.40 -26.52 20.69
C ALA A 9 0.33 -25.20 20.42
N LEU A 10 1.43 -25.18 19.66
CA LEU A 10 2.18 -23.95 19.42
C LEU A 10 1.50 -23.01 18.40
N LEU A 11 0.76 -23.56 17.44
CA LEU A 11 -0.07 -22.76 16.52
C LEU A 11 -1.37 -22.25 17.17
N THR A 12 -1.83 -22.89 18.26
CA THR A 12 -2.98 -22.42 19.04
C THR A 12 -2.57 -21.46 20.18
N SER A 13 -1.36 -21.57 20.73
CA SER A 13 -0.93 -20.72 21.85
C SER A 13 -0.37 -19.36 21.42
N ALA A 14 0.19 -19.23 20.21
CA ALA A 14 0.70 -17.95 19.71
C ALA A 14 -0.41 -16.95 19.32
N VAL A 15 -1.63 -17.44 19.07
CA VAL A 15 -2.80 -16.61 18.72
C VAL A 15 -3.74 -16.40 19.93
N LEU A 16 -3.68 -17.23 20.98
CA LEU A 16 -4.51 -17.07 22.19
C LEU A 16 -3.82 -16.54 23.45
N ALA A 17 -2.49 -16.40 23.47
CA ALA A 17 -1.76 -15.87 24.63
C ALA A 17 -0.90 -14.66 24.27
N GLY A 18 -1.55 -13.58 23.81
CA GLY A 18 -0.98 -12.25 24.04
C GLY A 18 -1.02 -11.97 25.55
N VAL A 19 0.15 -11.74 26.15
CA VAL A 19 0.36 -11.24 27.53
C VAL A 19 0.51 -12.33 28.63
N LEU A 20 1.76 -12.52 29.09
CA LEU A 20 2.29 -13.23 30.29
C LEU A 20 3.02 -14.57 30.04
N LEU A 21 4.26 -14.53 29.52
CA LEU A 21 5.46 -15.13 30.13
C LEU A 21 6.68 -14.99 29.20
N PHE A 22 7.39 -13.86 29.24
CA PHE A 22 8.81 -13.82 28.88
C PHE A 22 9.52 -12.83 29.79
N ALA A 23 9.75 -13.27 31.02
CA ALA A 23 10.84 -12.78 31.83
C ALA A 23 11.75 -13.97 32.14
N ARG A 24 13.03 -13.80 31.81
CA ARG A 24 14.20 -14.63 32.15
C ARG A 24 14.56 -15.75 31.18
N LEU A 25 15.36 -15.41 30.17
CA LEU A 25 16.64 -16.10 29.91
C LEU A 25 17.72 -15.05 29.52
N PRO A 26 19.02 -15.28 29.81
CA PRO A 26 20.03 -14.21 29.92
C PRO A 26 20.55 -13.67 28.58
N ASN A 27 20.87 -12.38 28.58
CA ASN A 27 21.24 -11.51 27.47
C ASN A 27 22.61 -11.74 26.79
N ASP A 28 23.39 -12.77 27.13
CA ASP A 28 24.83 -12.75 26.80
C ASP A 28 25.25 -13.61 25.59
N ALA A 29 24.33 -14.30 24.92
CA ALA A 29 24.68 -15.21 23.80
C ALA A 29 24.38 -14.65 22.39
N VAL A 30 23.70 -13.50 22.26
CA VAL A 30 23.27 -12.94 20.96
C VAL A 30 24.18 -11.81 20.48
N GLN A 31 24.92 -11.16 21.38
CA GLN A 31 25.85 -10.08 21.05
C GLN A 31 27.05 -10.55 20.19
N THR A 32 27.50 -11.79 20.39
CA THR A 32 28.75 -12.31 19.78
C THR A 32 28.60 -12.81 18.34
N GLY A 33 27.37 -13.00 17.84
CA GLY A 33 27.10 -13.38 16.46
C GLY A 33 27.11 -12.20 15.48
N VAL A 34 26.65 -11.02 15.93
CA VAL A 34 26.48 -9.83 15.09
C VAL A 34 27.82 -9.11 14.87
N ASP A 35 28.69 -9.06 15.87
CA ASP A 35 30.01 -8.40 15.76
C ASP A 35 30.97 -9.14 14.82
N ARG A 36 30.71 -10.43 14.54
CA ARG A 36 31.56 -11.24 13.64
C ARG A 36 31.25 -11.03 12.16
N ALA A 37 30.05 -10.55 11.82
CA ALA A 37 29.65 -10.24 10.45
C ALA A 37 30.11 -8.83 10.01
N LEU A 38 30.34 -7.91 10.95
CA LEU A 38 30.68 -6.51 10.68
C LEU A 38 32.19 -6.21 10.64
N ALA A 39 33.06 -7.19 10.91
CA ALA A 39 34.51 -6.99 11.00
C ALA A 39 35.31 -7.40 9.74
N GLN A 40 34.67 -7.78 8.64
CA GLN A 40 35.35 -8.21 7.41
C GLN A 40 35.24 -7.19 6.26
N GLU A 41 35.55 -5.92 6.52
CA GLU A 41 35.92 -4.98 5.46
C GLU A 41 37.11 -4.12 5.88
N LYS A 42 38.31 -4.56 5.48
CA LYS A 42 39.46 -3.67 5.24
C LYS A 42 40.20 -4.15 4.00
N PRO A 43 40.45 -3.28 3.00
CA PRO A 43 41.28 -3.63 1.87
C PRO A 43 42.76 -3.48 2.23
N ALA A 44 43.58 -4.46 1.84
CA ALA A 44 45.03 -4.33 1.80
C ALA A 44 45.46 -3.91 0.39
N GLU A 45 46.21 -2.82 0.31
CA GLU A 45 47.04 -2.45 -0.85
C GLU A 45 48.15 -3.51 -1.04
N ASP A 46 48.46 -3.87 -2.29
CA ASP A 46 49.85 -3.89 -2.75
C ASP A 46 49.98 -3.95 -4.28
N ASP A 47 51.11 -3.41 -4.72
CA ASP A 47 51.53 -2.98 -6.03
C ASP A 47 52.36 -4.04 -6.78
N SER A 48 52.42 -3.89 -8.11
CA SER A 48 53.53 -4.29 -8.99
C SER A 48 53.83 -5.78 -9.37
N ASN A 49 53.60 -6.07 -10.67
CA ASN A 49 54.59 -6.45 -11.70
C ASN A 49 55.53 -7.68 -11.48
N THR A 50 55.41 -8.75 -12.32
CA THR A 50 56.45 -9.21 -13.29
C THR A 50 56.18 -10.55 -14.02
N LYS A 51 56.29 -10.48 -15.36
CA LYS A 51 56.85 -11.41 -16.38
C LYS A 51 57.16 -12.92 -16.11
N ALA A 52 56.60 -13.75 -17.02
CA ALA A 52 57.30 -14.61 -18.03
C ALA A 52 57.33 -16.16 -17.92
N LYS A 53 57.09 -16.77 -19.12
CA LYS A 53 57.62 -18.04 -19.70
C LYS A 53 57.05 -19.38 -19.16
N LYS A 54 56.96 -20.50 -19.90
CA LYS A 54 56.93 -20.91 -21.34
C LYS A 54 56.85 -22.46 -21.31
N LYS A 55 56.05 -23.09 -22.19
CA LYS A 55 56.20 -24.45 -22.81
C LYS A 55 56.19 -25.67 -21.85
N GLY A 56 55.75 -26.88 -22.23
CA GLY A 56 55.30 -27.48 -23.49
C GLY A 56 54.89 -28.96 -23.22
N MET A 57 53.92 -29.51 -23.96
CA MET A 57 54.08 -30.51 -25.04
C MET A 57 54.04 -32.00 -24.63
N GLY A 58 53.12 -32.73 -25.26
CA GLY A 58 53.14 -34.20 -25.47
C GLY A 58 51.71 -34.74 -25.69
N LYS A 59 51.13 -34.77 -26.91
CA LYS A 59 51.19 -35.82 -27.97
C LYS A 59 50.86 -37.23 -27.46
N LYS A 60 50.11 -38.12 -28.15
CA LYS A 60 49.26 -38.16 -29.36
C LYS A 60 48.72 -39.61 -29.42
N GLY A 61 47.52 -39.84 -29.95
CA GLY A 61 47.03 -41.16 -30.36
C GLY A 61 45.74 -41.06 -31.18
N ALA A 62 45.89 -40.99 -32.51
CA ALA A 62 44.83 -40.94 -33.53
C ALA A 62 44.30 -42.36 -33.84
N ALA A 63 43.25 -42.67 -34.63
CA ALA A 63 42.47 -41.99 -35.67
C ALA A 63 41.14 -42.80 -35.82
N LYS A 64 40.04 -42.27 -36.35
CA LYS A 64 39.77 -42.16 -37.80
C LYS A 64 38.68 -41.12 -38.07
N LYS A 65 38.92 -40.36 -39.15
CA LYS A 65 38.04 -39.37 -39.79
C LYS A 65 36.97 -40.06 -40.63
N ASP A 66 35.84 -39.37 -40.81
CA ASP A 66 35.30 -39.07 -42.15
C ASP A 66 34.90 -37.58 -42.19
N ASP A 67 35.28 -36.92 -43.28
CA ASP A 67 35.23 -35.46 -43.51
C ASP A 67 33.84 -35.00 -43.98
N HIS A 68 33.42 -33.79 -43.57
CA HIS A 68 32.91 -32.68 -44.42
C HIS A 68 32.60 -31.43 -43.56
N PRO A 69 32.69 -30.20 -44.12
CA PRO A 69 33.29 -29.05 -43.43
C PRO A 69 32.31 -28.22 -42.58
N VAL A 70 32.75 -27.83 -41.38
CA VAL A 70 32.11 -26.80 -40.56
C VAL A 70 32.61 -25.42 -41.01
N ALA A 71 31.71 -24.62 -41.57
CA ALA A 71 31.85 -23.17 -41.64
C ALA A 71 31.58 -22.56 -40.24
N PRO A 72 32.21 -21.45 -39.86
CA PRO A 72 32.07 -20.87 -38.53
C PRO A 72 30.64 -20.37 -38.33
N ALA A 73 29.97 -20.86 -37.30
CA ALA A 73 28.68 -20.31 -36.87
C ALA A 73 28.91 -18.91 -36.28
N THR A 74 28.78 -17.90 -37.15
CA THR A 74 28.27 -16.60 -36.77
C THR A 74 26.81 -16.79 -36.37
N GLY A 75 26.49 -16.57 -35.10
CA GLY A 75 25.12 -16.71 -34.59
C GLY A 75 25.11 -16.48 -33.10
N GLU A 76 24.90 -15.23 -32.72
CA GLU A 76 24.56 -14.79 -31.37
C GLU A 76 23.41 -15.64 -30.82
N ASP A 77 23.59 -16.25 -29.64
CA ASP A 77 22.55 -16.94 -28.87
C ASP A 77 21.77 -15.88 -28.06
N PRO A 78 20.48 -15.61 -28.36
CA PRO A 78 19.69 -14.62 -27.65
C PRO A 78 19.06 -15.24 -26.41
N ARG A 79 19.88 -15.59 -25.41
CA ARG A 79 19.41 -16.03 -24.08
C ARG A 79 20.13 -15.32 -22.94
N GLU A 80 20.53 -14.07 -23.16
CA GLU A 80 20.84 -13.16 -22.06
C GLU A 80 19.54 -12.71 -21.38
N SER A 81 19.34 -13.14 -20.14
CA SER A 81 18.35 -12.54 -19.25
C SER A 81 18.68 -11.05 -19.08
N ALA A 82 17.80 -10.19 -19.58
CA ALA A 82 17.82 -8.75 -19.33
C ALA A 82 17.50 -8.47 -17.85
N GLY A 83 18.44 -8.77 -16.96
CA GLY A 83 18.65 -7.93 -15.78
C GLY A 83 19.16 -6.59 -16.30
N VAL A 84 18.66 -5.49 -15.74
CA VAL A 84 18.94 -4.12 -16.23
C VAL A 84 20.44 -3.80 -16.08
N LYS A 85 21.26 -4.24 -17.04
CA LYS A 85 22.58 -3.67 -17.28
C LYS A 85 22.31 -2.25 -17.78
N ASN A 86 22.83 -1.25 -17.06
CA ASN A 86 22.75 0.19 -17.37
C ASN A 86 21.52 0.96 -16.85
N ALA A 87 20.95 0.62 -15.70
CA ALA A 87 20.11 1.59 -15.01
C ALA A 87 21.00 2.81 -14.65
N PRO A 88 20.59 4.04 -14.99
CA PRO A 88 21.32 5.22 -14.54
C PRO A 88 21.43 5.17 -13.01
N PRO A 89 22.56 5.61 -12.40
CA PRO A 89 22.63 5.80 -10.96
C PRO A 89 21.40 6.60 -10.49
N VAL A 90 20.88 6.32 -9.30
CA VAL A 90 19.69 7.01 -8.73
C VAL A 90 19.79 8.53 -8.91
N THR A 91 21.00 9.08 -8.80
CA THR A 91 21.31 10.50 -9.06
C THR A 91 20.95 10.99 -10.46
N GLU A 92 21.28 10.26 -11.53
CA GLU A 92 20.98 10.67 -12.91
C GLU A 92 19.47 10.55 -13.19
N PHE A 93 18.83 9.49 -12.68
CA PHE A 93 17.38 9.36 -12.76
C PHE A 93 16.65 10.49 -12.01
N LEU A 94 17.10 10.86 -10.81
CA LEU A 94 16.55 11.98 -10.07
C LEU A 94 16.72 13.30 -10.82
N GLN A 95 17.85 13.50 -11.52
CA GLN A 95 18.02 14.67 -12.39
C GLN A 95 16.99 14.70 -13.52
N ASP A 96 16.68 13.56 -14.14
CA ASP A 96 15.61 13.46 -15.14
C ASP A 96 14.23 13.73 -14.55
N LEU A 97 13.93 13.17 -13.38
CA LEU A 97 12.68 13.43 -12.67
C LEU A 97 12.52 14.92 -12.36
N ILE A 98 13.58 15.57 -11.85
CA ILE A 98 13.60 17.00 -11.56
C ILE A 98 13.39 17.82 -12.84
N ARG A 99 14.04 17.46 -13.95
CA ARG A 99 13.85 18.11 -15.26
C ARG A 99 12.40 17.98 -15.73
N ALA A 100 11.84 16.78 -15.68
CA ALA A 100 10.46 16.49 -16.09
C ALA A 100 9.43 17.22 -15.21
N ALA A 101 9.63 17.19 -13.89
CA ALA A 101 8.80 17.92 -12.94
C ALA A 101 8.81 19.42 -13.24
N ARG A 102 10.01 20.02 -13.39
CA ARG A 102 10.16 21.46 -13.68
C ARG A 102 9.52 21.85 -15.01
N ALA A 103 9.69 21.04 -16.06
CA ALA A 103 9.09 21.28 -17.36
C ALA A 103 7.54 21.31 -17.30
N GLY A 104 6.94 20.50 -16.42
CA GLY A 104 5.50 20.49 -16.17
C GLY A 104 5.03 21.36 -15.01
N GLY A 105 5.84 22.31 -14.54
CA GLY A 105 5.44 23.27 -13.49
C GLY A 105 5.41 22.71 -12.06
N ALA A 106 6.07 21.58 -11.81
CA ALA A 106 6.26 21.01 -10.49
C ALA A 106 7.68 21.22 -9.97
N GLN A 107 7.85 21.13 -8.66
CA GLN A 107 9.14 21.20 -7.96
C GLN A 107 9.29 19.94 -7.12
N VAL A 108 10.45 19.30 -7.22
CA VAL A 108 10.85 18.19 -6.35
C VAL A 108 11.45 18.77 -5.08
N LEU A 109 10.97 18.33 -3.91
CA LEU A 109 11.49 18.75 -2.60
C LEU A 109 12.58 17.81 -2.06
N SER A 110 12.51 16.54 -2.43
CA SER A 110 13.46 15.51 -2.03
C SER A 110 14.82 15.68 -2.70
N ASN A 111 15.87 15.25 -2.01
CA ASN A 111 17.24 15.16 -2.54
C ASN A 111 17.70 13.72 -2.77
N GLY A 112 16.82 12.73 -2.59
CA GLY A 112 17.11 11.30 -2.80
C GLY A 112 17.83 10.60 -1.65
N ASP A 113 17.95 11.22 -0.47
CA ASP A 113 18.57 10.57 0.70
C ASP A 113 17.61 9.73 1.55
N SER A 114 16.31 9.87 1.34
CA SER A 114 15.21 9.18 2.03
C SER A 114 14.11 8.79 1.06
N TYR A 115 13.21 7.93 1.50
CA TYR A 115 12.01 7.57 0.75
C TYR A 115 10.82 8.39 1.26
N ASP A 116 10.25 9.23 0.39
CA ASP A 116 9.37 10.34 0.78
C ASP A 116 7.91 10.15 0.30
N ASP A 117 6.95 10.10 1.23
CA ASP A 117 5.52 9.89 0.96
C ASP A 117 4.61 10.78 1.82
N PHE A 118 3.31 10.74 1.54
CA PHE A 118 2.25 11.42 2.29
C PHE A 118 2.43 12.94 2.34
N ALA A 119 2.75 13.54 1.19
CA ALA A 119 3.01 14.96 1.09
C ALA A 119 1.75 15.82 1.35
N SER A 120 1.92 16.87 2.14
CA SER A 120 0.91 17.85 2.54
C SER A 120 1.35 19.27 2.23
N ILE A 121 0.40 20.17 1.99
CA ILE A 121 0.65 21.58 1.66
C ILE A 121 -0.33 22.51 2.39
N ALA A 122 0.14 23.69 2.78
CA ALA A 122 -0.70 24.76 3.33
C ALA A 122 -0.13 26.13 2.97
N GLN A 123 -0.97 27.16 3.03
CA GLN A 123 -0.59 28.55 2.78
C GLN A 123 -0.99 29.44 3.97
N THR A 124 -0.06 30.26 4.45
CA THR A 124 -0.29 31.28 5.47
C THR A 124 -0.97 32.52 4.90
N SER A 125 -1.43 33.41 5.77
CA SER A 125 -2.18 34.61 5.38
C SER A 125 -1.36 35.58 4.52
N ASP A 126 -0.04 35.63 4.74
CA ASP A 126 0.91 36.41 3.94
C ASP A 126 1.22 35.81 2.55
N GLY A 127 0.66 34.64 2.25
CA GLY A 127 0.87 33.92 1.00
C GLY A 127 2.06 32.95 1.00
N THR A 128 2.81 32.85 2.11
CA THR A 128 3.90 31.88 2.23
C THR A 128 3.35 30.45 2.19
N VAL A 129 3.98 29.61 1.36
CA VAL A 129 3.54 28.21 1.18
C VAL A 129 4.48 27.28 1.94
N PHE A 130 3.90 26.34 2.67
CA PHE A 130 4.61 25.28 3.39
C PHE A 130 4.23 23.92 2.82
N ALA A 131 5.21 23.03 2.75
CA ALA A 131 4.99 21.64 2.39
C ALA A 131 5.65 20.73 3.42
N ALA A 132 5.01 19.62 3.75
CA ALA A 132 5.53 18.61 4.66
C ALA A 132 5.31 17.20 4.12
N TYR A 133 6.15 16.26 4.49
CA TYR A 133 6.01 14.86 4.08
C TYR A 133 6.69 13.92 5.10
N ALA A 134 6.28 12.65 5.09
CA ALA A 134 6.95 11.59 5.83
C ALA A 134 8.15 11.11 5.02
N ALA A 135 9.31 11.00 5.66
CA ALA A 135 10.56 10.61 5.04
C ALA A 135 11.17 9.43 5.80
N TYR A 136 11.21 8.26 5.17
CA TYR A 136 11.89 7.08 5.73
C TYR A 136 13.39 7.20 5.49
N PHE A 137 14.14 7.35 6.58
CA PHE A 137 15.58 7.58 6.57
C PHE A 137 16.22 6.79 7.72
N ASP A 138 17.27 6.02 7.43
CA ASP A 138 18.03 5.30 8.46
C ASP A 138 17.15 4.44 9.40
N GLY A 139 16.20 3.69 8.81
CA GLY A 139 15.37 2.73 9.53
C GLY A 139 14.30 3.33 10.46
N HIS A 140 13.88 4.57 10.25
CA HIS A 140 12.75 5.20 10.94
C HIS A 140 12.14 6.32 10.08
N ASP A 141 10.96 6.82 10.45
CA ASP A 141 10.36 7.96 9.76
C ASP A 141 10.77 9.30 10.41
N GLN A 142 10.91 10.31 9.57
CA GLN A 142 11.03 11.72 9.93
C GLN A 142 9.87 12.49 9.30
N ILE A 143 9.48 13.61 9.90
CA ILE A 143 8.62 14.59 9.22
C ILE A 143 9.49 15.75 8.77
N ARG A 144 9.55 15.97 7.46
CA ARG A 144 10.36 17.03 6.84
C ARG A 144 9.43 18.14 6.35
N VAL A 145 9.85 19.39 6.55
CA VAL A 145 9.07 20.58 6.20
C VAL A 145 9.92 21.53 5.37
N HIS A 146 9.34 22.09 4.32
CA HIS A 146 9.90 23.14 3.48
C HIS A 146 8.98 24.35 3.43
N ARG A 147 9.57 25.53 3.23
CA ARG A 147 8.87 26.79 3.01
C ARG A 147 9.27 27.36 1.66
N ARG A 148 8.29 27.86 0.90
CA ARG A 148 8.54 28.62 -0.33
C ARG A 148 9.02 30.03 0.03
N LEU A 149 10.18 30.40 -0.48
CA LEU A 149 10.84 31.68 -0.28
C LEU A 149 10.29 32.74 -1.25
N ALA A 150 10.56 34.02 -0.96
CA ALA A 150 10.05 35.15 -1.74
C ALA A 150 10.55 35.18 -3.19
N ASP A 151 11.70 34.57 -3.46
CA ASP A 151 12.27 34.40 -4.81
C ASP A 151 11.66 33.21 -5.58
N GLY A 152 10.71 32.51 -4.97
CA GLY A 152 10.01 31.36 -5.53
C GLY A 152 10.70 30.02 -5.32
N TRP A 153 11.92 29.99 -4.77
CA TRP A 153 12.62 28.75 -4.42
C TRP A 153 12.08 28.14 -3.13
N TRP A 154 12.38 26.87 -2.90
CA TRP A 154 12.06 26.20 -1.64
C TRP A 154 13.26 26.23 -0.70
N SER A 155 12.99 26.43 0.59
CA SER A 155 14.01 26.34 1.62
C SER A 155 14.65 24.96 1.65
N THR A 156 15.79 24.86 2.33
CA THR A 156 16.25 23.57 2.86
C THR A 156 15.18 23.00 3.80
N ARG A 157 15.22 21.68 4.01
CA ARG A 157 14.31 21.01 4.93
C ARG A 157 14.60 21.37 6.37
N SER A 158 13.54 21.49 7.16
CA SER A 158 13.57 21.43 8.62
C SER A 158 12.85 20.17 9.09
N TYR A 159 13.20 19.66 10.28
CA TYR A 159 12.60 18.46 10.85
C TYR A 159 11.60 18.84 11.93
N VAL A 160 10.45 18.18 11.96
CA VAL A 160 9.52 18.26 13.10
C VAL A 160 10.01 17.29 14.16
N PRO A 161 10.34 17.74 15.39
CA PRO A 161 10.67 16.81 16.46
C PRO A 161 9.40 16.07 16.90
N THR A 162 9.43 14.76 16.74
CA THR A 162 8.37 13.80 17.06
C THR A 162 8.37 13.46 18.55
N ALA A 163 7.38 12.66 19.00
CA ALA A 163 7.30 12.23 20.40
C ALA A 163 8.38 11.20 20.75
N ALA A 164 8.77 10.34 19.80
CA ALA A 164 9.84 9.36 19.91
C ALA A 164 11.02 9.68 18.98
N ALA A 165 12.24 9.44 19.44
CA ALA A 165 13.46 9.72 18.65
C ALA A 165 13.59 8.87 17.38
N ARG A 166 12.97 7.67 17.36
CA ARG A 166 12.86 6.78 16.20
C ARG A 166 11.38 6.46 16.00
N SER A 167 10.65 7.44 15.49
CA SER A 167 9.20 7.37 15.31
C SER A 167 8.81 6.71 14.00
N ASP A 168 7.64 6.07 14.01
CA ASP A 168 6.89 5.79 12.80
C ASP A 168 5.78 6.83 12.68
N VAL A 169 5.65 7.48 11.52
CA VAL A 169 4.72 8.61 11.34
C VAL A 169 3.78 8.38 10.18
N TRP A 170 2.48 8.46 10.43
CA TRP A 170 1.45 8.21 9.43
C TRP A 170 0.71 9.49 9.07
N MET A 171 0.71 9.80 7.76
CA MET A 171 -0.05 10.89 7.12
C MET A 171 0.09 12.29 7.76
N PRO A 172 1.32 12.86 7.84
CA PRO A 172 1.49 14.22 8.34
C PRO A 172 0.75 15.24 7.47
N GLN A 173 0.02 16.14 8.11
CA GLN A 173 -0.82 17.15 7.48
C GLN A 173 -0.56 18.53 8.03
N LEU A 174 -0.66 19.53 7.15
CA LEU A 174 -0.45 20.93 7.48
C LEU A 174 -1.77 21.67 7.64
N ALA A 175 -1.84 22.54 8.64
CA ALA A 175 -2.93 23.48 8.86
C ALA A 175 -2.39 24.85 9.28
N VAL A 176 -3.16 25.91 9.08
CA VAL A 176 -2.81 27.26 9.52
C VAL A 176 -3.93 27.79 10.39
N ASP A 177 -3.62 28.17 11.63
CA ASP A 177 -4.61 28.67 12.58
C ASP A 177 -4.85 30.18 12.47
N ALA A 178 -5.76 30.71 13.29
CA ALA A 178 -6.12 32.13 13.32
C ALA A 178 -5.00 33.07 13.76
N LYS A 179 -3.92 32.54 14.34
CA LYS A 179 -2.70 33.27 14.72
C LYS A 179 -1.60 33.15 13.65
N ASP A 180 -1.96 32.65 12.46
CA ASP A 180 -1.09 32.36 11.32
C ASP A 180 0.05 31.38 11.64
N ARG A 181 -0.14 30.52 12.64
CA ARG A 181 0.81 29.47 12.98
C ARG A 181 0.57 28.26 12.10
N VAL A 182 1.63 27.74 11.50
CA VAL A 182 1.60 26.46 10.78
C VAL A 182 1.63 25.33 11.79
N TRP A 183 0.61 24.47 11.77
CA TRP A 183 0.53 23.25 12.53
C TRP A 183 0.90 22.05 11.65
N VAL A 184 1.67 21.13 12.22
CA VAL A 184 1.85 19.78 11.67
C VAL A 184 1.04 18.83 12.55
N ILE A 185 0.22 17.98 11.94
CA ILE A 185 -0.67 17.02 12.60
C ILE A 185 -0.44 15.65 11.97
N TRP A 186 -0.19 14.61 12.77
CA TRP A 186 0.15 13.28 12.27
C TRP A 186 -0.31 12.19 13.25
N SER A 187 -0.36 10.95 12.79
CA SER A 187 -0.44 9.78 13.67
C SER A 187 0.98 9.26 13.92
N GLU A 188 1.35 8.99 15.17
CA GLU A 188 2.70 8.51 15.55
C GLU A 188 2.60 7.23 16.35
N GLN A 189 3.43 6.24 16.01
CA GLN A 189 3.57 5.06 16.84
C GLN A 189 4.55 5.32 17.98
N THR A 190 4.14 5.02 19.22
CA THR A 190 5.01 5.06 20.39
C THR A 190 4.97 3.75 21.16
N GLY A 191 6.08 3.42 21.85
CA GLY A 191 6.17 2.23 22.69
C GLY A 191 6.35 0.91 21.94
N SER A 192 6.78 0.94 20.68
CA SER A 192 7.19 -0.25 19.93
C SER A 192 8.53 -0.78 20.43
N GLU A 193 8.65 -2.10 20.50
CA GLU A 193 9.88 -2.81 20.84
C GLU A 193 9.93 -4.16 20.12
N ARG A 194 11.09 -4.84 20.14
CA ARG A 194 11.21 -6.16 19.50
C ARG A 194 10.19 -7.12 20.14
N GLY A 195 9.29 -7.68 19.32
CA GLY A 195 8.25 -8.60 19.80
C GLY A 195 6.94 -7.95 20.20
N LYS A 196 6.80 -6.61 20.10
CA LYS A 196 5.61 -5.89 20.52
C LYS A 196 5.38 -4.62 19.70
N SER A 197 4.25 -4.57 19.00
CA SER A 197 3.78 -3.35 18.34
C SER A 197 3.47 -2.27 19.38
N GLY A 198 3.86 -1.03 19.09
CA GLY A 198 3.46 0.14 19.86
C GLY A 198 2.02 0.56 19.56
N ASN A 199 1.56 1.65 20.19
CA ASN A 199 0.25 2.24 19.90
C ASN A 199 0.39 3.47 19.00
N TRP A 200 -0.62 3.69 18.16
CA TRP A 200 -0.72 4.86 17.29
C TRP A 200 -1.64 5.90 17.90
N ASP A 201 -1.13 7.12 18.09
CA ASP A 201 -1.90 8.24 18.62
C ASP A 201 -1.77 9.46 17.70
N ILE A 202 -2.74 10.36 17.75
CA ILE A 202 -2.68 11.62 16.99
C ILE A 202 -1.86 12.65 17.77
N TYR A 203 -0.88 13.25 17.10
CA TYR A 203 -0.05 14.32 17.61
C TYR A 203 -0.21 15.59 16.76
N ALA A 204 -0.04 16.73 17.41
CA ALA A 204 -0.03 18.04 16.77
C ALA A 204 1.09 18.90 17.33
N ARG A 205 1.71 19.71 16.46
CA ARG A 205 2.77 20.64 16.87
C ARG A 205 2.77 21.91 16.03
N PRO A 206 2.73 23.10 16.65
CA PRO A 206 2.80 24.36 15.92
C PRO A 206 4.26 24.78 15.67
N MET A 207 4.48 25.42 14.53
CA MET A 207 5.69 26.19 14.24
C MET A 207 5.51 27.62 14.77
N LEU A 208 6.51 28.10 15.52
CA LEU A 208 6.56 29.42 16.15
C LEU A 208 7.79 30.17 15.62
N GLY A 209 7.59 31.00 14.59
CA GLY A 209 8.70 31.58 13.82
C GLY A 209 9.51 30.47 13.13
N ASP A 210 10.81 30.41 13.38
CA ASP A 210 11.70 29.36 12.87
C ASP A 210 11.94 28.22 13.89
N SER A 211 11.11 28.11 14.92
CA SER A 211 11.23 27.10 15.99
C SER A 211 9.94 26.29 16.16
N TRP A 212 10.02 25.16 16.87
CA TRP A 212 8.86 24.32 17.16
C TRP A 212 8.30 24.59 18.56
N GLY A 213 6.99 24.81 18.64
CA GLY A 213 6.26 24.91 19.90
C GLY A 213 6.19 23.58 20.66
N LYS A 214 5.33 23.53 21.68
CA LYS A 214 5.09 22.30 22.45
C LYS A 214 4.39 21.24 21.58
N ILE A 215 4.82 19.99 21.69
CA ILE A 215 4.09 18.86 21.10
C ILE A 215 2.86 18.52 21.95
N GLU A 216 1.75 18.27 21.29
CA GLU A 216 0.47 17.92 21.91
C GLU A 216 0.05 16.54 21.43
N ARG A 217 -0.19 15.63 22.38
CA ARG A 217 -0.81 14.32 22.13
C ARG A 217 -2.33 14.48 22.26
N LEU A 218 -3.05 14.31 21.17
CA LEU A 218 -4.49 14.56 21.09
C LEU A 218 -5.33 13.35 21.47
N THR A 219 -4.78 12.14 21.30
CA THR A 219 -5.46 10.88 21.64
C THR A 219 -4.61 10.00 22.55
N ASN A 220 -5.27 9.08 23.26
CA ASN A 220 -4.63 8.17 24.22
C ASN A 220 -5.37 6.84 24.35
N ASP A 221 -6.16 6.46 23.34
CA ASP A 221 -6.83 5.17 23.32
C ASP A 221 -5.78 4.04 23.27
N PRO A 222 -5.98 2.89 23.94
CA PRO A 222 -5.03 1.77 23.87
C PRO A 222 -4.99 1.08 22.50
N LYS A 223 -5.84 1.49 21.55
CA LYS A 223 -5.91 0.99 20.18
C LYS A 223 -5.51 2.07 19.16
N PRO A 224 -5.10 1.67 17.95
CA PRO A 224 -4.57 2.62 16.96
C PRO A 224 -5.56 3.72 16.55
N ASP A 225 -5.14 4.98 16.65
CA ASP A 225 -5.75 6.14 16.00
C ASP A 225 -4.98 6.48 14.71
N ILE A 226 -5.58 6.20 13.56
CA ILE A 226 -4.93 6.27 12.24
C ILE A 226 -5.80 7.01 11.21
N ASN A 227 -5.27 7.16 10.00
CA ASN A 227 -5.94 7.81 8.87
C ASN A 227 -6.54 9.19 9.21
N PRO A 228 -5.79 10.12 9.83
CA PRO A 228 -6.33 11.43 10.15
C PRO A 228 -6.62 12.23 8.87
N HIS A 229 -7.61 13.13 8.93
CA HIS A 229 -7.84 14.17 7.95
C HIS A 229 -8.02 15.52 8.62
N VAL A 230 -7.37 16.55 8.09
CA VAL A 230 -7.36 17.90 8.65
C VAL A 230 -8.02 18.90 7.69
N HIS A 231 -8.90 19.75 8.23
CA HIS A 231 -9.50 20.85 7.50
C HIS A 231 -9.43 22.15 8.30
N VAL A 232 -9.27 23.28 7.62
CA VAL A 232 -9.25 24.61 8.24
C VAL A 232 -10.48 25.38 7.78
N ASP A 233 -11.30 25.82 8.73
CA ASP A 233 -12.52 26.59 8.42
C ASP A 233 -12.21 28.06 8.07
N ALA A 234 -13.23 28.81 7.66
CA ALA A 234 -13.10 30.24 7.32
C ALA A 234 -12.66 31.12 8.50
N LYS A 235 -12.84 30.67 9.75
CA LYS A 235 -12.38 31.34 10.97
C LYS A 235 -10.97 30.88 11.39
N LYS A 236 -10.33 30.02 10.58
CA LYS A 236 -9.03 29.40 10.84
C LYS A 236 -9.03 28.52 12.10
N ASN A 237 -10.17 27.92 12.43
CA ASN A 237 -10.22 26.78 13.33
C ASN A 237 -9.72 25.53 12.59
N ILE A 238 -9.04 24.64 13.31
CA ILE A 238 -8.52 23.38 12.74
C ILE A 238 -9.44 22.25 13.16
N HIS A 239 -9.97 21.50 12.21
CA HIS A 239 -10.84 20.36 12.41
C HIS A 239 -10.09 19.09 12.05
N ILE A 240 -10.15 18.08 12.92
CA ILE A 240 -9.52 16.78 12.70
C ILE A 240 -10.59 15.70 12.81
N VAL A 241 -10.60 14.79 11.84
CA VAL A 241 -11.27 13.49 11.96
C VAL A 241 -10.24 12.38 11.80
N TRP A 242 -10.47 11.23 12.42
CA TRP A 242 -9.58 10.07 12.30
C TRP A 242 -10.35 8.76 12.49
N GLN A 243 -9.72 7.66 12.10
CA GLN A 243 -10.21 6.30 12.32
C GLN A 243 -9.59 5.76 13.62
N ALA A 244 -10.42 5.56 14.64
CA ALA A 244 -10.07 4.96 15.92
C ALA A 244 -10.54 3.49 15.96
N HIS A 245 -10.06 2.72 16.94
CA HIS A 245 -10.42 1.30 17.07
C HIS A 245 -10.81 0.85 18.50
N PRO A 246 -11.68 1.57 19.21
CA PRO A 246 -11.95 1.33 20.64
C PRO A 246 -12.45 -0.11 20.92
N GLU A 247 -13.26 -0.66 20.02
CA GLU A 247 -13.82 -2.03 20.13
C GLU A 247 -13.19 -3.01 19.11
N ASN A 248 -11.98 -2.69 18.61
CA ASN A 248 -11.26 -3.42 17.55
C ASN A 248 -11.90 -3.36 16.15
N ASN A 249 -12.99 -2.61 15.95
CA ASN A 249 -13.50 -2.18 14.64
C ASN A 249 -13.11 -0.72 14.38
N GLY A 250 -13.08 -0.30 13.12
CA GLY A 250 -12.88 1.11 12.79
C GLY A 250 -14.09 1.96 13.19
N ASP A 251 -13.87 3.07 13.89
CA ASP A 251 -14.87 4.09 14.23
C ASP A 251 -14.33 5.47 13.88
N VAL A 252 -15.22 6.42 13.56
CA VAL A 252 -14.84 7.80 13.25
C VAL A 252 -14.89 8.65 14.51
N GLN A 253 -13.83 9.42 14.73
CA GLN A 253 -13.73 10.40 15.83
C GLN A 253 -13.49 11.80 15.26
N TYR A 254 -13.80 12.83 16.06
CA TYR A 254 -13.66 14.23 15.68
C TYR A 254 -13.16 15.10 16.84
N CYS A 255 -12.31 16.09 16.53
CA CYS A 255 -11.99 17.19 17.43
C CYS A 255 -11.70 18.50 16.67
N ARG A 256 -11.69 19.63 17.39
CA ARG A 256 -11.41 20.96 16.82
C ARG A 256 -10.48 21.77 17.71
N PHE A 257 -9.54 22.50 17.09
CA PHE A 257 -8.79 23.59 17.70
C PHE A 257 -9.45 24.94 17.36
N ASP A 258 -9.77 25.74 18.38
CA ASP A 258 -10.47 27.03 18.23
C ASP A 258 -9.53 28.26 18.15
N GLY A 259 -8.22 28.03 18.00
CA GLY A 259 -7.19 29.08 18.07
C GLY A 259 -6.52 29.20 19.45
N GLU A 260 -7.11 28.59 20.49
CA GLU A 260 -6.60 28.58 21.85
C GLU A 260 -6.43 27.17 22.41
N SER A 261 -7.42 26.30 22.23
CA SER A 261 -7.45 24.96 22.82
C SER A 261 -8.09 23.92 21.89
N TRP A 262 -7.70 22.66 22.09
CA TRP A 262 -8.36 21.51 21.45
C TRP A 262 -9.60 21.11 22.25
N SER A 263 -10.69 20.83 21.54
CA SER A 263 -11.87 20.17 22.11
C SER A 263 -11.53 18.74 22.52
N LYS A 264 -12.34 18.16 23.42
CA LYS A 264 -12.30 16.72 23.64
C LYS A 264 -12.69 15.98 22.37
N PRO A 265 -12.14 14.76 22.13
CA PRO A 265 -12.64 13.86 21.10
C PRO A 265 -14.14 13.61 21.24
N LEU A 266 -14.84 13.60 20.11
CA LEU A 266 -16.25 13.26 19.97
C LEU A 266 -16.35 12.02 19.07
N ALA A 267 -16.99 10.96 19.58
CA ALA A 267 -17.33 9.79 18.77
C ALA A 267 -18.39 10.18 17.73
N VAL A 268 -18.02 10.09 16.46
CA VAL A 268 -18.89 10.38 15.30
C VAL A 268 -19.66 9.12 14.92
N THR A 269 -19.02 7.96 15.02
CA THR A 269 -19.64 6.65 14.86
C THR A 269 -19.23 5.70 16.00
N SER A 270 -19.96 4.60 16.15
CA SER A 270 -19.78 3.58 17.18
C SER A 270 -20.47 2.27 16.76
N ASP A 271 -20.49 2.00 15.46
CA ASP A 271 -21.19 0.84 14.89
C ASP A 271 -20.30 -0.41 15.05
N ALA A 272 -20.87 -1.63 15.05
CA ALA A 272 -20.07 -2.85 15.26
C ALA A 272 -19.15 -3.23 14.08
N GLU A 273 -19.44 -2.67 12.90
CA GLU A 273 -18.65 -2.86 11.68
C GLU A 273 -17.79 -1.64 11.40
N SER A 274 -16.69 -1.86 10.70
CA SER A 274 -15.66 -0.85 10.54
C SER A 274 -16.12 0.31 9.64
N ASP A 275 -15.90 1.53 10.11
CA ASP A 275 -15.88 2.77 9.35
C ASP A 275 -14.44 3.17 9.02
N TRP A 276 -14.23 3.64 7.79
CA TRP A 276 -12.92 3.79 7.19
C TRP A 276 -12.74 5.16 6.54
N TYR A 277 -11.48 5.61 6.53
CA TYR A 277 -11.01 6.79 5.78
C TYR A 277 -11.90 8.05 5.89
N PRO A 278 -12.12 8.58 7.10
CA PRO A 278 -12.95 9.77 7.26
C PRO A 278 -12.30 11.02 6.68
N HIS A 279 -13.12 11.89 6.09
CA HIS A 279 -12.73 13.20 5.58
C HIS A 279 -13.69 14.27 6.12
N VAL A 280 -13.18 15.47 6.38
CA VAL A 280 -13.97 16.58 6.94
C VAL A 280 -13.84 17.84 6.09
N ALA A 281 -14.94 18.56 5.94
CA ALA A 281 -15.00 19.93 5.40
C ALA A 281 -16.00 20.75 6.19
N VAL A 282 -15.79 22.06 6.30
CA VAL A 282 -16.63 22.92 7.14
C VAL A 282 -17.37 23.93 6.27
N ASP A 283 -18.68 24.03 6.46
CA ASP A 283 -19.50 25.00 5.73
C ASP A 283 -19.42 26.42 6.34
N ALA A 284 -20.03 27.40 5.66
CA ALA A 284 -20.03 28.79 6.11
C ALA A 284 -20.73 29.01 7.47
N ASN A 285 -21.55 28.06 7.93
CA ASN A 285 -22.21 28.11 9.24
C ASN A 285 -21.33 27.53 10.36
N GLY A 286 -20.16 26.97 10.03
CA GLY A 286 -19.28 26.29 10.96
C GLY A 286 -19.72 24.85 11.25
N THR A 287 -20.55 24.25 10.41
CA THR A 287 -20.91 22.83 10.49
C THR A 287 -19.81 22.02 9.83
N ALA A 288 -19.21 21.09 10.58
CA ALA A 288 -18.25 20.14 10.04
C ALA A 288 -18.99 18.96 9.41
N TRP A 289 -18.92 18.82 8.09
CA TRP A 289 -19.45 17.70 7.34
C TRP A 289 -18.38 16.61 7.23
N ILE A 290 -18.74 15.38 7.57
CA ILE A 290 -17.80 14.26 7.69
C ILE A 290 -18.28 13.12 6.78
N ALA A 291 -17.48 12.80 5.76
CA ALA A 291 -17.72 11.67 4.87
C ALA A 291 -16.81 10.50 5.23
N PHE A 292 -17.32 9.28 5.15
CA PHE A 292 -16.57 8.05 5.45
C PHE A 292 -17.19 6.86 4.69
N ASP A 293 -16.40 5.80 4.50
CA ASP A 293 -16.91 4.52 3.98
C ASP A 293 -17.13 3.50 5.09
N SER A 294 -18.09 2.59 4.93
CA SER A 294 -18.48 1.66 5.99
C SER A 294 -18.92 0.31 5.45
N TYR A 295 -18.57 -0.77 6.17
CA TYR A 295 -18.99 -2.14 5.85
C TYR A 295 -20.29 -2.58 6.56
N ARG A 296 -21.00 -1.66 7.23
CA ARG A 296 -22.17 -1.95 8.09
C ARG A 296 -23.33 -2.71 7.44
N ARG A 297 -23.36 -2.83 6.10
CA ARG A 297 -24.40 -3.54 5.34
C ARG A 297 -23.90 -4.81 4.64
N GLY A 298 -22.64 -5.19 4.83
CA GLY A 298 -22.03 -6.35 4.18
C GLY A 298 -21.42 -6.06 2.80
N ASP A 299 -21.41 -4.79 2.42
CA ASP A 299 -20.69 -4.15 1.32
C ASP A 299 -20.17 -2.78 1.80
N TYR A 300 -19.19 -2.22 1.10
CA TYR A 300 -18.68 -0.88 1.39
C TYR A 300 -19.59 0.15 0.72
N ASP A 301 -20.23 0.97 1.54
CA ASP A 301 -21.10 2.08 1.18
C ASP A 301 -20.50 3.41 1.68
N VAL A 302 -20.90 4.55 1.08
CA VAL A 302 -20.45 5.89 1.49
C VAL A 302 -21.52 6.63 2.27
N TYR A 303 -21.13 7.18 3.42
CA TYR A 303 -22.01 7.93 4.31
C TYR A 303 -21.50 9.35 4.54
N LEU A 304 -22.43 10.24 4.90
CA LEU A 304 -22.16 11.61 5.31
C LEU A 304 -22.89 11.88 6.63
N THR A 305 -22.19 12.50 7.58
CA THR A 305 -22.79 13.05 8.80
C THR A 305 -22.26 14.45 9.04
N SER A 306 -22.67 15.08 10.14
CA SER A 306 -22.20 16.41 10.50
C SER A 306 -22.01 16.60 11.99
N VAL A 307 -21.16 17.55 12.36
CA VAL A 307 -21.03 18.08 13.71
C VAL A 307 -21.30 19.58 13.64
N SER A 308 -22.36 20.03 14.33
CA SER A 308 -22.74 21.45 14.33
C SER A 308 -21.64 22.32 14.97
N ALA A 309 -21.69 23.64 14.75
CA ALA A 309 -20.74 24.57 15.38
C ALA A 309 -20.72 24.48 16.94
N LYS A 310 -21.81 23.97 17.54
CA LYS A 310 -21.97 23.73 18.98
C LYS A 310 -21.45 22.35 19.43
N GLY A 311 -20.98 21.51 18.51
CA GLY A 311 -20.51 20.15 18.81
C GLY A 311 -21.62 19.09 18.84
N GLU A 312 -22.78 19.37 18.25
CA GLU A 312 -23.90 18.41 18.21
C GLU A 312 -23.80 17.52 16.97
N LEU A 313 -23.87 16.20 17.16
CA LEU A 313 -23.82 15.21 16.08
C LEU A 313 -25.13 15.19 15.28
N GLY A 314 -25.02 15.25 13.96
CA GLY A 314 -26.10 15.13 13.00
C GLY A 314 -26.47 13.67 12.71
N LYS A 315 -27.48 13.49 11.87
CA LYS A 315 -27.86 12.15 11.40
C LYS A 315 -26.92 11.68 10.30
N VAL A 316 -26.57 10.40 10.35
CA VAL A 316 -25.88 9.72 9.26
C VAL A 316 -26.83 9.59 8.06
N MET A 317 -26.36 10.00 6.89
CA MET A 317 -27.07 9.98 5.61
C MET A 317 -26.29 9.13 4.60
N PRO A 318 -26.92 8.16 3.93
CA PRO A 318 -26.28 7.43 2.83
C PRO A 318 -26.08 8.35 1.62
N VAL A 319 -24.90 8.29 1.01
CA VAL A 319 -24.53 9.03 -0.20
C VAL A 319 -24.41 8.08 -1.38
N ALA A 320 -23.64 7.02 -1.24
CA ALA A 320 -23.58 5.91 -2.17
C ALA A 320 -23.96 4.66 -1.39
N MET A 321 -24.93 3.91 -1.91
CA MET A 321 -25.43 2.73 -1.23
C MET A 321 -25.92 1.74 -2.28
N SER A 322 -25.03 0.86 -2.73
CA SER A 322 -25.30 -0.15 -3.74
C SER A 322 -24.44 -1.40 -3.53
N SER A 323 -24.65 -2.42 -4.35
CA SER A 323 -23.84 -3.64 -4.28
C SER A 323 -22.44 -3.48 -4.91
N PHE A 324 -22.07 -2.29 -5.35
CA PHE A 324 -20.73 -1.97 -5.82
C PHE A 324 -19.87 -1.51 -4.65
N TYR A 325 -18.55 -1.77 -4.72
CA TYR A 325 -17.61 -1.19 -3.75
C TYR A 325 -17.66 0.34 -3.81
N GLU A 326 -17.93 1.02 -2.70
CA GLU A 326 -17.97 2.47 -2.63
C GLU A 326 -17.12 2.91 -1.44
N ALA A 327 -15.92 3.45 -1.70
CA ALA A 327 -14.93 3.72 -0.67
C ALA A 327 -14.10 4.98 -0.93
N HIS A 328 -13.22 5.33 0.01
CA HIS A 328 -12.32 6.48 -0.07
C HIS A 328 -13.10 7.79 -0.26
N ALA A 329 -14.12 7.97 0.57
CA ALA A 329 -15.00 9.13 0.51
C ALA A 329 -14.25 10.41 0.89
N THR A 330 -14.49 11.49 0.15
CA THR A 330 -14.01 12.85 0.48
C THR A 330 -15.13 13.86 0.35
N VAL A 331 -15.00 14.96 1.09
CA VAL A 331 -16.05 15.98 1.19
C VAL A 331 -15.47 17.38 1.04
N ALA A 332 -16.21 18.28 0.38
CA ALA A 332 -15.94 19.71 0.33
C ALA A 332 -17.25 20.52 0.39
N CYS A 333 -17.22 21.69 1.02
CA CYS A 333 -18.38 22.57 1.15
C CYS A 333 -18.28 23.74 0.17
N GLY A 334 -19.33 23.97 -0.61
CA GLY A 334 -19.49 25.15 -1.46
C GLY A 334 -19.94 26.38 -0.68
N SER A 335 -19.74 27.57 -1.26
CA SER A 335 -20.19 28.84 -0.68
C SER A 335 -21.71 28.93 -0.48
N ASP A 336 -22.46 28.18 -1.29
CA ASP A 336 -23.93 28.26 -1.37
C ASP A 336 -24.62 27.28 -0.41
N GLY A 337 -23.86 26.62 0.46
CA GLY A 337 -24.34 25.59 1.39
C GLY A 337 -24.44 24.18 0.78
N ASP A 338 -23.98 24.02 -0.46
CA ASP A 338 -23.83 22.71 -1.11
C ASP A 338 -22.71 21.90 -0.44
N VAL A 339 -22.95 20.62 -0.19
CA VAL A 339 -21.94 19.69 0.32
C VAL A 339 -21.63 18.66 -0.75
N TRP A 340 -20.43 18.72 -1.31
CA TRP A 340 -19.96 17.83 -2.35
C TRP A 340 -19.26 16.63 -1.74
N VAL A 341 -19.63 15.43 -2.17
CA VAL A 341 -19.01 14.17 -1.74
C VAL A 341 -18.50 13.43 -2.97
N ALA A 342 -17.22 13.05 -2.96
CA ALA A 342 -16.60 12.21 -3.98
C ALA A 342 -16.18 10.87 -3.39
N TRP A 343 -16.27 9.81 -4.18
CA TRP A 343 -15.85 8.47 -3.77
C TRP A 343 -15.34 7.67 -4.97
N GLU A 344 -14.65 6.59 -4.64
CA GLU A 344 -14.25 5.56 -5.59
C GLU A 344 -15.31 4.48 -5.67
N GLN A 345 -15.82 4.21 -6.87
CA GLN A 345 -16.72 3.10 -7.14
C GLN A 345 -15.96 1.95 -7.80
N GLY A 346 -15.93 0.80 -7.14
CA GLY A 346 -15.34 -0.44 -7.62
C GLY A 346 -16.36 -1.37 -8.29
N GLY A 347 -16.04 -2.67 -8.32
CA GLY A 347 -16.90 -3.70 -8.92
C GLY A 347 -18.04 -4.16 -7.99
N HIS A 348 -19.06 -4.79 -8.59
CA HIS A 348 -20.19 -5.42 -7.90
C HIS A 348 -19.73 -6.59 -7.03
N ASN A 349 -20.25 -6.72 -5.81
CA ASN A 349 -19.89 -7.76 -4.83
C ASN A 349 -18.36 -7.90 -4.71
N TRP A 350 -17.70 -6.77 -4.45
CA TRP A 350 -16.24 -6.68 -4.39
C TRP A 350 -15.63 -7.62 -3.36
N GLY A 351 -14.58 -8.34 -3.77
CA GLY A 351 -13.92 -9.34 -2.93
C GLY A 351 -14.72 -10.64 -2.71
N LYS A 352 -15.95 -10.75 -3.22
CA LYS A 352 -16.75 -11.99 -3.16
C LYS A 352 -16.40 -12.94 -4.31
N ASP A 353 -17.09 -14.08 -4.38
CA ASP A 353 -16.77 -15.18 -5.29
C ASP A 353 -16.75 -14.75 -6.77
N GLN A 354 -15.56 -14.77 -7.37
CA GLN A 354 -15.34 -14.38 -8.76
C GLN A 354 -15.53 -15.52 -9.77
N GLY A 355 -15.90 -16.72 -9.31
CA GLY A 355 -16.12 -17.86 -10.21
C GLY A 355 -14.90 -18.22 -11.04
N TYR A 356 -13.67 -18.00 -10.55
CA TYR A 356 -12.42 -18.20 -11.32
C TYR A 356 -12.39 -19.57 -12.02
N TRP A 357 -12.97 -20.60 -11.38
CA TRP A 357 -13.10 -21.95 -11.93
C TRP A 357 -14.47 -22.28 -12.49
N ILE A 358 -15.52 -21.85 -11.80
CA ILE A 358 -16.90 -22.06 -12.22
C ILE A 358 -17.34 -20.73 -12.83
N LYS A 359 -16.87 -20.47 -14.05
CA LYS A 359 -17.04 -19.16 -14.71
C LYS A 359 -18.51 -18.76 -14.86
N ASP A 360 -19.39 -19.75 -15.00
CA ASP A 360 -20.84 -19.56 -15.08
C ASP A 360 -21.49 -19.16 -13.74
N ASN A 361 -20.72 -19.14 -12.64
CA ASN A 361 -21.16 -18.74 -11.31
C ASN A 361 -20.31 -17.59 -10.73
N ASN A 362 -19.75 -16.73 -11.58
CA ASN A 362 -19.11 -15.51 -11.10
C ASN A 362 -20.15 -14.59 -10.45
N GLN A 363 -20.01 -14.32 -9.16
CA GLN A 363 -20.91 -13.46 -8.40
C GLN A 363 -20.28 -12.14 -7.96
N GLY A 364 -18.98 -11.91 -8.19
CA GLY A 364 -18.23 -10.76 -7.67
C GLY A 364 -17.00 -10.36 -8.47
N THR A 365 -16.19 -9.47 -7.91
CA THR A 365 -15.03 -8.88 -8.63
C THR A 365 -13.74 -8.89 -7.80
N THR A 366 -12.58 -8.90 -8.48
CA THR A 366 -11.26 -8.81 -7.81
C THR A 366 -11.08 -7.51 -7.06
N LEU A 367 -10.20 -7.54 -6.06
CA LEU A 367 -9.93 -6.38 -5.23
C LEU A 367 -9.45 -5.21 -6.07
N GLY A 368 -8.50 -5.41 -7.00
CA GLY A 368 -7.99 -4.37 -7.90
C GLY A 368 -8.74 -4.20 -9.22
N SER A 369 -9.99 -4.68 -9.33
CA SER A 369 -10.79 -4.65 -10.57
C SER A 369 -11.22 -3.23 -11.00
N THR A 370 -12.38 -3.08 -11.66
CA THR A 370 -12.88 -1.79 -12.14
C THR A 370 -12.89 -0.74 -11.04
N ARG A 371 -12.49 0.50 -11.36
CA ARG A 371 -12.51 1.67 -10.50
C ARG A 371 -12.98 2.89 -11.27
N LYS A 372 -13.87 3.67 -10.68
CA LYS A 372 -14.33 4.94 -11.23
C LYS A 372 -14.65 5.93 -10.13
N VAL A 373 -14.08 7.13 -10.21
CA VAL A 373 -14.47 8.24 -9.34
C VAL A 373 -15.89 8.69 -9.65
N LYS A 374 -16.67 8.91 -8.60
CA LYS A 374 -18.03 9.46 -8.63
C LYS A 374 -18.11 10.67 -7.70
N VAL A 375 -19.03 11.58 -8.01
CA VAL A 375 -19.29 12.79 -7.23
C VAL A 375 -20.78 13.05 -7.16
N ALA A 376 -21.26 13.43 -5.97
CA ALA A 376 -22.61 13.88 -5.72
C ALA A 376 -22.60 15.16 -4.88
N CYS A 377 -23.70 15.91 -4.94
CA CYS A 377 -23.92 17.12 -4.16
C CYS A 377 -25.16 16.92 -3.29
N VAL A 378 -25.02 17.23 -2.01
CA VAL A 378 -26.12 17.35 -1.06
C VAL A 378 -26.54 18.81 -1.04
N ARG A 379 -27.73 19.11 -1.54
CA ARG A 379 -28.29 20.46 -1.63
C ARG A 379 -29.65 20.48 -0.95
N LYS A 380 -29.77 21.24 0.14
CA LYS A 380 -31.03 21.35 0.91
C LYS A 380 -31.60 19.99 1.34
N GLY A 381 -30.71 19.02 1.63
CA GLY A 381 -31.07 17.65 2.02
C GLY A 381 -31.36 16.70 0.86
N GLU A 382 -31.35 17.17 -0.39
CA GLU A 382 -31.49 16.31 -1.57
C GLU A 382 -30.13 15.89 -2.11
N LEU A 383 -30.02 14.65 -2.56
CA LEU A 383 -28.80 14.10 -3.15
C LEU A 383 -28.87 14.17 -4.69
N LEU A 384 -27.92 14.90 -5.28
CA LEU A 384 -27.86 15.22 -6.69
C LEU A 384 -26.57 14.68 -7.32
N ALA A 385 -26.66 14.07 -8.50
CA ALA A 385 -25.49 13.54 -9.22
C ALA A 385 -24.72 14.68 -9.89
N ALA A 386 -23.40 14.71 -9.71
CA ALA A 386 -22.53 15.53 -10.53
C ALA A 386 -22.46 14.98 -11.97
N PRO A 387 -22.03 15.79 -12.96
CA PRO A 387 -21.70 15.27 -14.29
C PRO A 387 -20.63 14.18 -14.20
N GLU A 388 -20.62 13.27 -15.18
CA GLU A 388 -19.54 12.29 -15.29
C GLU A 388 -18.19 12.99 -15.53
N ILE A 389 -17.17 12.51 -14.83
CA ILE A 389 -15.80 13.03 -14.97
C ILE A 389 -15.25 12.54 -16.32
N PRO A 390 -14.73 13.44 -17.17
CA PRO A 390 -14.07 13.06 -18.42
C PRO A 390 -12.93 12.07 -18.15
N GLU A 391 -12.93 10.98 -18.88
CA GLU A 391 -11.77 10.09 -18.92
C GLU A 391 -10.63 10.85 -19.62
N GLY A 392 -9.50 11.08 -18.93
CA GLY A 392 -8.29 11.57 -19.60
C GLY A 392 -7.85 10.57 -20.67
N GLU A 393 -7.21 11.02 -21.76
CA GLU A 393 -6.84 10.15 -22.89
C GLU A 393 -6.20 8.83 -22.39
N PRO A 394 -6.91 7.69 -22.49
CA PRO A 394 -6.33 6.40 -22.19
C PRO A 394 -5.27 6.13 -23.25
N GLY A 395 -4.23 5.36 -22.92
CA GLY A 395 -3.20 4.91 -23.86
C GLY A 395 -3.70 4.00 -25.01
N GLY A 396 -4.94 4.14 -25.47
CA GLY A 396 -5.50 3.54 -26.68
C GLY A 396 -7.03 3.29 -26.63
N PRO A 397 -7.65 3.08 -27.80
CA PRO A 397 -9.11 3.02 -28.00
C PRO A 397 -9.85 1.78 -27.40
N GLN A 398 -9.18 0.92 -26.63
CA GLN A 398 -9.78 -0.25 -25.97
C GLN A 398 -9.58 -0.28 -24.44
N GLN A 399 -9.05 0.78 -23.84
CA GLN A 399 -8.66 0.79 -22.43
C GLN A 399 -9.58 1.72 -21.64
N ARG A 400 -10.33 1.17 -20.68
CA ARG A 400 -11.08 2.00 -19.71
C ARG A 400 -10.07 2.67 -18.78
N ALA A 401 -10.09 4.00 -18.71
CA ALA A 401 -9.29 4.74 -17.75
C ALA A 401 -9.85 4.51 -16.34
N LEU A 402 -9.23 3.59 -15.58
CA LEU A 402 -9.61 3.38 -14.18
C LEU A 402 -9.22 4.63 -13.38
N SER A 403 -10.12 5.10 -12.52
CA SER A 403 -9.90 6.27 -11.67
C SER A 403 -10.25 5.99 -10.21
N ALA A 404 -9.42 6.49 -9.29
CA ALA A 404 -9.41 6.13 -7.88
C ALA A 404 -8.95 7.28 -6.98
N SER A 405 -9.06 7.10 -5.66
CA SER A 405 -8.52 8.01 -4.63
C SER A 405 -8.88 9.50 -4.83
N PRO A 406 -10.17 9.87 -4.91
CA PRO A 406 -10.57 11.26 -5.14
C PRO A 406 -10.29 12.16 -3.93
N VAL A 407 -10.01 13.43 -4.16
CA VAL A 407 -9.99 14.50 -3.13
C VAL A 407 -10.62 15.76 -3.70
N LEU A 408 -11.58 16.32 -2.95
CA LEU A 408 -12.25 17.57 -3.29
C LEU A 408 -11.66 18.76 -2.51
N ALA A 409 -11.67 19.93 -3.15
CA ALA A 409 -11.43 21.21 -2.48
C ALA A 409 -12.25 22.32 -3.15
N VAL A 410 -12.67 23.32 -2.39
CA VAL A 410 -13.37 24.50 -2.90
C VAL A 410 -12.53 25.74 -2.63
N THR A 411 -12.27 26.54 -3.66
CA THR A 411 -11.56 27.82 -3.53
C THR A 411 -12.51 28.96 -3.18
N ASN A 412 -11.95 30.08 -2.73
CA ASN A 412 -12.72 31.26 -2.30
C ASN A 412 -13.62 31.88 -3.39
N ASP A 413 -13.33 31.63 -4.67
CA ASP A 413 -14.18 32.03 -5.79
C ASP A 413 -15.29 31.03 -6.12
N GLY A 414 -15.52 30.03 -5.27
CA GLY A 414 -16.57 29.02 -5.40
C GLY A 414 -16.23 27.86 -6.34
N ARG A 415 -14.98 27.76 -6.81
CA ARG A 415 -14.56 26.70 -7.73
C ARG A 415 -14.35 25.39 -7.00
N LEU A 416 -15.07 24.35 -7.44
CA LEU A 416 -14.85 22.98 -7.01
C LEU A 416 -13.71 22.35 -7.82
N TRP A 417 -12.66 21.94 -7.13
CA TRP A 417 -11.55 21.15 -7.66
C TRP A 417 -11.70 19.68 -7.25
N LEU A 418 -11.36 18.80 -8.18
CA LEU A 418 -11.26 17.37 -7.96
C LEU A 418 -9.87 16.89 -8.37
N ARG A 419 -9.16 16.30 -7.42
CA ARG A 419 -7.92 15.54 -7.64
C ARG A 419 -8.25 14.06 -7.59
N TYR A 420 -7.69 13.26 -8.49
CA TYR A 420 -7.87 11.80 -8.50
C TYR A 420 -6.67 11.12 -9.15
N ARG A 421 -6.52 9.82 -8.90
CA ARG A 421 -5.51 9.00 -9.56
C ARG A 421 -6.10 8.30 -10.78
N GLN A 422 -5.34 8.23 -11.87
CA GLN A 422 -5.75 7.51 -13.10
C GLN A 422 -4.74 6.41 -13.44
N MET A 423 -5.23 5.23 -13.79
CA MET A 423 -4.36 4.13 -14.19
C MET A 423 -3.75 4.40 -15.58
N ILE A 424 -2.46 4.16 -15.68
CA ILE A 424 -1.67 4.23 -16.92
C ILE A 424 -1.03 2.88 -17.22
N PHE A 425 -0.72 2.65 -18.49
CA PHE A 425 -0.14 1.40 -18.98
C PHE A 425 1.21 1.64 -19.66
N GLY A 426 2.19 0.84 -19.29
CA GLY A 426 3.49 0.80 -19.96
C GLY A 426 3.42 0.16 -21.35
N PRO A 427 4.57 0.03 -22.03
CA PRO A 427 4.65 -0.65 -23.31
C PRO A 427 4.30 -2.14 -23.17
N GLN A 428 3.87 -2.74 -24.28
CA GLN A 428 3.66 -4.18 -24.36
C GLN A 428 4.99 -4.90 -24.13
N ARG A 429 5.03 -5.84 -23.17
CA ARG A 429 6.24 -6.63 -22.92
C ARG A 429 6.46 -7.67 -24.02
N ALA A 430 7.72 -7.92 -24.39
CA ALA A 430 8.14 -8.79 -25.49
C ALA A 430 7.56 -10.23 -25.45
N ASN A 431 7.17 -10.72 -24.27
CA ASN A 431 6.68 -12.09 -24.07
C ASN A 431 5.16 -12.18 -23.87
N ASN A 432 4.37 -11.19 -24.33
CA ASN A 432 2.91 -11.13 -24.11
C ASN A 432 2.47 -11.21 -22.64
N ARG A 433 3.36 -10.92 -21.68
CA ARG A 433 3.07 -10.86 -20.23
C ARG A 433 2.26 -9.62 -19.83
N GLY A 434 1.44 -9.09 -20.73
CA GLY A 434 0.71 -7.84 -20.57
C GLY A 434 1.62 -6.60 -20.51
N ARG A 435 1.02 -5.50 -20.08
CA ARG A 435 1.67 -4.19 -19.88
C ARG A 435 1.87 -3.94 -18.40
N GLY A 436 2.93 -3.23 -18.03
CA GLY A 436 3.05 -2.70 -16.67
C GLY A 436 1.90 -1.74 -16.38
N LYS A 437 1.36 -1.74 -15.16
CA LYS A 437 0.31 -0.82 -14.72
C LYS A 437 0.92 0.17 -13.72
N GLY A 438 0.57 1.44 -13.82
CA GLY A 438 0.94 2.48 -12.85
C GLY A 438 -0.24 3.43 -12.62
N TRP A 439 -0.12 4.38 -11.70
CA TRP A 439 -1.12 5.42 -11.45
C TRP A 439 -0.51 6.81 -11.51
N THR A 440 -1.21 7.78 -12.08
CA THR A 440 -0.79 9.21 -12.11
C THR A 440 -1.80 10.09 -11.43
N GLU A 441 -1.36 11.24 -10.92
CA GLU A 441 -2.22 12.25 -10.32
C GLU A 441 -2.84 13.14 -11.41
N ASN A 442 -4.14 13.36 -11.34
CA ASN A 442 -4.91 14.16 -12.29
C ASN A 442 -5.80 15.14 -11.53
N VAL A 443 -5.98 16.33 -12.10
CA VAL A 443 -6.79 17.41 -11.51
C VAL A 443 -7.77 17.94 -12.54
N THR A 444 -9.02 18.14 -12.15
CA THR A 444 -10.07 18.79 -12.94
C THR A 444 -10.89 19.73 -12.05
N THR A 445 -11.72 20.58 -12.66
CA THR A 445 -12.61 21.49 -11.95
C THR A 445 -13.97 21.59 -12.61
N LEU A 446 -15.00 21.87 -11.82
CA LEU A 446 -16.38 21.98 -12.28
C LEU A 446 -16.68 23.39 -12.79
N SER A 447 -17.31 23.46 -13.97
CA SER A 447 -17.86 24.68 -14.57
C SER A 447 -19.34 24.49 -14.91
N ALA A 448 -20.01 25.55 -15.38
CA ALA A 448 -21.40 25.49 -15.82
C ALA A 448 -21.64 24.49 -16.98
N ASP A 449 -20.59 24.15 -17.73
CA ASP A 449 -20.63 23.17 -18.83
C ASP A 449 -20.29 21.74 -18.39
N GLY A 450 -19.94 21.54 -17.11
CA GLY A 450 -19.43 20.28 -16.57
C GLY A 450 -17.95 20.36 -16.17
N TRP A 451 -17.35 19.19 -15.94
CA TRP A 451 -15.93 19.07 -15.58
C TRP A 451 -15.03 19.48 -16.76
N THR A 452 -13.98 20.24 -16.48
CA THR A 452 -12.97 20.58 -17.48
C THR A 452 -12.15 19.35 -17.88
N ALA A 453 -11.41 19.45 -18.99
CA ALA A 453 -10.41 18.44 -19.33
C ALA A 453 -9.42 18.25 -18.16
N PRO A 454 -9.10 17.00 -17.78
CA PRO A 454 -8.18 16.76 -16.68
C PRO A 454 -6.75 17.13 -17.06
N VAL A 455 -6.01 17.66 -16.08
CA VAL A 455 -4.58 17.96 -16.17
C VAL A 455 -3.82 16.92 -15.35
N MET A 456 -2.96 16.14 -16.00
CA MET A 456 -2.05 15.22 -15.32
C MET A 456 -0.92 16.01 -14.65
N LEU A 457 -0.69 15.80 -13.36
CA LEU A 457 0.43 16.41 -12.64
C LEU A 457 1.75 15.82 -13.13
N ALA A 458 2.74 16.69 -13.33
CA ALA A 458 4.06 16.29 -13.81
C ALA A 458 4.74 15.31 -12.85
N ALA A 459 5.52 14.36 -13.39
CA ALA A 459 6.33 13.43 -12.57
C ALA A 459 5.54 12.65 -11.49
N SER A 460 4.24 12.45 -11.67
CA SER A 460 3.33 11.79 -10.72
C SER A 460 3.10 10.26 -10.83
N PRO A 461 3.79 9.46 -11.69
CA PRO A 461 3.62 8.01 -11.65
C PRO A 461 3.93 7.40 -10.27
N GLY A 462 3.03 6.57 -9.76
CA GLY A 462 3.31 5.69 -8.64
C GLY A 462 2.18 4.73 -8.28
N ARG A 463 2.19 4.25 -7.03
CA ARG A 463 1.21 3.33 -6.43
C ARG A 463 -0.20 3.94 -6.28
N ILE A 464 -1.27 3.16 -6.15
CA ILE A 464 -2.64 3.70 -5.91
C ILE A 464 -2.78 4.24 -4.48
N SER A 465 -2.09 3.64 -3.52
CA SER A 465 -2.07 4.03 -2.10
C SER A 465 -1.19 5.26 -1.78
N VAL A 466 -0.94 6.15 -2.73
CA VAL A 466 -0.29 7.46 -2.45
C VAL A 466 -1.37 8.46 -2.08
N PHE A 467 -1.23 9.07 -0.90
CA PHE A 467 -2.12 10.13 -0.46
C PHE A 467 -1.50 11.51 -0.72
N SER A 468 -2.10 12.24 -1.64
CA SER A 468 -1.72 13.61 -1.98
C SER A 468 -2.69 14.62 -1.37
N ARG A 469 -2.22 15.83 -1.09
CA ARG A 469 -3.07 16.91 -0.55
C ARG A 469 -3.17 18.06 -1.53
N ILE A 470 -4.37 18.62 -1.62
CA ILE A 470 -4.65 19.83 -2.37
C ILE A 470 -5.15 20.91 -1.40
N ALA A 471 -4.73 22.15 -1.63
CA ALA A 471 -5.14 23.29 -0.83
C ALA A 471 -5.49 24.47 -1.75
N PRO A 472 -6.66 25.10 -1.58
CA PRO A 472 -6.95 26.39 -2.21
C PRO A 472 -5.88 27.43 -1.90
N ALA A 473 -5.36 28.10 -2.92
CA ALA A 473 -4.51 29.27 -2.74
C ALA A 473 -5.36 30.55 -2.58
N ASN A 474 -4.77 31.59 -1.98
CA ASN A 474 -5.42 32.88 -1.77
C ASN A 474 -5.87 33.57 -3.07
N ASP A 475 -5.19 33.31 -4.19
CA ASP A 475 -5.51 33.86 -5.52
C ASP A 475 -6.57 33.03 -6.30
N GLY A 476 -7.06 31.93 -5.71
CA GLY A 476 -8.00 30.98 -6.31
C GLY A 476 -7.35 29.95 -7.24
N SER A 477 -6.02 29.88 -7.31
CA SER A 477 -5.29 28.73 -7.86
C SER A 477 -5.35 27.54 -6.89
N LEU A 478 -4.86 26.38 -7.33
CA LEU A 478 -4.80 25.17 -6.49
C LEU A 478 -3.34 24.81 -6.20
N LEU A 479 -2.99 24.71 -4.93
CA LEU A 479 -1.73 24.11 -4.49
C LEU A 479 -1.92 22.60 -4.38
N ALA A 480 -0.94 21.82 -4.82
CA ALA A 480 -0.92 20.37 -4.65
C ALA A 480 0.44 19.92 -4.16
N ALA A 481 0.45 19.06 -3.14
CA ALA A 481 1.60 18.27 -2.72
C ALA A 481 1.28 16.79 -2.92
N TYR A 482 2.20 16.06 -3.54
CA TYR A 482 2.02 14.66 -3.93
C TYR A 482 3.35 13.94 -3.90
N SER A 483 3.29 12.62 -3.92
CA SER A 483 4.48 11.77 -3.99
C SER A 483 4.50 10.90 -5.24
N SER A 484 5.70 10.52 -5.62
CA SER A 484 6.01 9.66 -6.75
C SER A 484 7.09 8.70 -6.32
N ASP A 485 6.92 7.39 -6.53
CA ASP A 485 7.98 6.38 -6.36
C ASP A 485 8.82 6.21 -7.64
N ALA A 486 8.61 7.16 -8.57
CA ALA A 486 9.45 7.48 -9.70
C ALA A 486 9.76 6.27 -10.59
N ARG A 487 8.70 5.57 -10.96
CA ARG A 487 8.77 4.34 -11.77
C ARG A 487 9.13 4.65 -13.22
N ALA A 488 10.00 3.82 -13.80
CA ALA A 488 10.25 3.82 -15.24
C ALA A 488 9.03 3.32 -16.02
N VAL A 489 8.76 3.91 -17.19
CA VAL A 489 7.60 3.61 -18.03
C VAL A 489 7.59 2.13 -18.46
N GLU A 490 8.76 1.55 -18.65
CA GLU A 490 8.97 0.14 -19.01
C GLU A 490 8.61 -0.80 -17.84
N ASN A 491 8.69 -0.30 -16.60
CA ASN A 491 8.65 -1.11 -15.38
C ASN A 491 7.83 -0.45 -14.25
N TYR A 492 6.58 -0.06 -14.51
CA TYR A 492 5.66 0.46 -13.48
C TYR A 492 5.35 -0.46 -12.28
N HIS A 493 5.98 -1.62 -12.13
CA HIS A 493 5.86 -2.49 -10.97
C HIS A 493 7.08 -2.40 -10.04
N ARG A 494 8.09 -1.62 -10.41
CA ARG A 494 9.33 -1.45 -9.64
C ARG A 494 9.51 0.02 -9.28
N PRO A 495 9.59 0.36 -7.98
CA PRO A 495 9.92 1.71 -7.58
C PRO A 495 11.40 1.97 -7.88
N ILE A 496 11.74 3.25 -8.02
CA ILE A 496 13.14 3.69 -8.07
C ILE A 496 13.41 4.50 -6.80
N GLN A 497 12.63 5.55 -6.57
CA GLN A 497 12.85 6.49 -5.47
C GLN A 497 11.56 7.24 -5.11
N ASP A 498 10.98 6.96 -3.94
CA ASP A 498 9.91 7.78 -3.35
C ASP A 498 10.40 9.21 -3.12
N THR A 499 9.65 10.15 -3.70
CA THR A 499 9.99 11.56 -3.84
C THR A 499 8.76 12.42 -3.58
N ALA A 500 8.90 13.48 -2.79
CA ALA A 500 7.87 14.48 -2.56
C ALA A 500 7.97 15.63 -3.57
N LEU A 501 6.82 16.00 -4.14
CA LEU A 501 6.68 17.05 -5.13
C LEU A 501 5.58 18.03 -4.74
N VAL A 502 5.69 19.25 -5.27
CA VAL A 502 4.71 20.32 -5.13
C VAL A 502 4.47 21.01 -6.45
N THR A 503 3.24 21.50 -6.66
CA THR A 503 2.89 22.34 -7.81
C THR A 503 1.79 23.33 -7.44
N GLN A 504 1.65 24.38 -8.25
CA GLN A 504 0.57 25.35 -8.17
C GLN A 504 -0.13 25.39 -9.54
N LEU A 505 -1.35 24.86 -9.60
CA LEU A 505 -2.15 24.85 -10.81
C LEU A 505 -2.90 26.17 -10.95
N ALA A 506 -2.62 26.89 -12.03
CA ALA A 506 -3.36 28.09 -12.40
C ALA A 506 -4.85 27.77 -12.67
N LYS A 507 -5.69 28.79 -12.60
CA LYS A 507 -7.10 28.67 -13.00
C LYS A 507 -7.19 28.24 -14.47
N PRO A 508 -8.08 27.30 -14.81
CA PRO A 508 -8.20 26.81 -16.17
C PRO A 508 -8.62 27.92 -17.14
N LYS A 509 -8.10 27.86 -18.36
CA LYS A 509 -8.42 28.79 -19.45
C LYS A 509 -8.88 28.06 -20.70
N LYS A 510 -9.73 28.72 -21.48
CA LYS A 510 -10.11 28.34 -22.85
C LYS A 510 -9.99 29.58 -23.72
N ASP A 511 -9.21 29.49 -24.81
CA ASP A 511 -8.95 30.61 -25.73
C ASP A 511 -8.49 31.89 -24.98
N ASP A 512 -7.52 31.72 -24.07
CA ASP A 512 -6.97 32.74 -23.14
C ASP A 512 -7.93 33.33 -22.09
N ALA A 513 -9.23 33.02 -22.16
CA ALA A 513 -10.22 33.42 -21.16
C ALA A 513 -10.30 32.41 -20.00
N GLU A 514 -10.42 32.90 -18.76
CA GLU A 514 -10.64 32.04 -17.59
C GLU A 514 -11.98 31.31 -17.69
N ILE A 515 -11.97 29.99 -17.52
CA ILE A 515 -13.20 29.20 -17.38
C ILE A 515 -13.76 29.47 -15.99
N LYS A 516 -14.89 30.16 -15.89
CA LYS A 516 -15.49 30.52 -14.60
C LYS A 516 -16.01 29.30 -13.84
N PRO A 517 -15.95 29.31 -12.49
CA PRO A 517 -16.60 28.27 -11.70
C PRO A 517 -18.10 28.30 -11.94
N GLY A 518 -18.72 27.14 -11.89
CA GLY A 518 -20.15 27.01 -12.07
C GLY A 518 -20.60 25.59 -11.81
N VAL A 519 -21.88 25.43 -11.46
CA VAL A 519 -22.49 24.13 -11.25
C VAL A 519 -23.55 23.96 -12.34
N PRO A 520 -23.45 22.92 -13.19
CA PRO A 520 -24.48 22.65 -14.18
C PRO A 520 -25.77 22.21 -13.48
N THR A 521 -26.88 22.12 -14.23
CA THR A 521 -28.10 21.52 -13.70
C THR A 521 -27.83 20.07 -13.30
N LEU A 522 -28.00 19.77 -12.00
CA LEU A 522 -27.80 18.44 -11.46
C LEU A 522 -29.12 17.67 -11.45
N ALA A 523 -29.05 16.37 -11.73
CA ALA A 523 -30.18 15.46 -11.60
C ALA A 523 -30.15 14.76 -10.24
N ALA A 524 -31.28 14.19 -9.80
CA ALA A 524 -31.29 13.34 -8.61
C ALA A 524 -30.32 12.16 -8.76
N TYR A 525 -29.48 11.93 -7.75
CA TYR A 525 -28.60 10.77 -7.74
C TYR A 525 -29.41 9.50 -7.50
N LYS A 526 -29.08 8.45 -8.26
CA LYS A 526 -29.66 7.12 -8.09
C LYS A 526 -28.51 6.13 -8.03
N PRO A 527 -28.38 5.35 -6.94
CA PRO A 527 -27.41 4.27 -6.89
C PRO A 527 -27.60 3.30 -8.07
N PRO A 528 -26.52 2.79 -8.67
CA PRO A 528 -26.62 1.85 -9.77
C PRO A 528 -27.31 0.54 -9.31
N PRO A 529 -28.21 -0.05 -10.12
CA PRO A 529 -28.76 -1.36 -9.79
C PRO A 529 -27.70 -2.46 -9.95
N PRO A 530 -27.85 -3.60 -9.25
CA PRO A 530 -27.03 -4.78 -9.46
C PRO A 530 -27.00 -5.21 -10.95
N PRO A 531 -25.89 -5.80 -11.44
CA PRO A 531 -25.84 -6.39 -12.77
C PRO A 531 -26.94 -7.45 -12.97
N ALA A 532 -27.48 -7.51 -14.19
CA ALA A 532 -28.54 -8.47 -14.53
C ALA A 532 -28.07 -9.91 -14.28
N GLY A 533 -28.87 -10.68 -13.53
CA GLY A 533 -28.58 -12.08 -13.20
C GLY A 533 -27.57 -12.29 -12.06
N ILE A 534 -26.99 -11.21 -11.50
CA ILE A 534 -26.04 -11.30 -10.39
C ILE A 534 -26.60 -10.47 -9.22
N PRO A 535 -27.32 -11.10 -8.26
CA PRO A 535 -27.88 -10.37 -7.12
C PRO A 535 -26.78 -9.80 -6.22
N ALA A 536 -27.17 -8.86 -5.36
CA ALA A 536 -26.33 -8.44 -4.25
C ALA A 536 -25.98 -9.63 -3.35
N TRP A 537 -24.78 -9.63 -2.79
CA TRP A 537 -24.28 -10.71 -1.96
C TRP A 537 -25.12 -10.90 -0.69
N ASN A 538 -25.32 -12.15 -0.27
CA ASN A 538 -26.06 -12.46 0.94
C ASN A 538 -25.13 -12.43 2.17
N ALA A 539 -24.79 -11.22 2.62
CA ALA A 539 -23.88 -11.00 3.74
C ALA A 539 -24.39 -11.59 5.07
N GLU A 540 -25.71 -11.57 5.33
CA GLU A 540 -26.27 -12.16 6.55
C GLU A 540 -26.04 -13.67 6.61
N ARG A 541 -26.20 -14.37 5.48
CA ARG A 541 -25.90 -15.80 5.38
C ARG A 541 -24.42 -16.08 5.60
N GLU A 542 -23.55 -15.29 4.98
CA GLU A 542 -22.11 -15.43 5.14
C GLU A 542 -21.69 -15.22 6.59
N ALA A 543 -22.18 -14.17 7.26
CA ALA A 543 -21.91 -13.91 8.68
C ALA A 543 -22.31 -15.11 9.57
N LYS A 544 -23.47 -15.73 9.30
CA LYS A 544 -23.89 -16.96 10.02
C LYS A 544 -22.97 -18.14 9.75
N GLN A 545 -22.48 -18.30 8.53
CA GLN A 545 -21.53 -19.37 8.18
C GLN A 545 -20.17 -19.16 8.88
N ILE A 546 -19.68 -17.93 8.89
CA ILE A 546 -18.43 -17.56 9.58
C ILE A 546 -18.58 -17.77 11.09
N ALA A 547 -19.68 -17.34 11.69
CA ALA A 547 -19.98 -17.58 13.10
C ALA A 547 -20.04 -19.09 13.43
N ALA A 548 -20.63 -19.92 12.56
CA ALA A 548 -20.67 -21.36 12.74
C ALA A 548 -19.27 -22.00 12.69
N ILE A 549 -18.40 -21.55 11.77
CA ILE A 549 -17.00 -22.00 11.70
C ILE A 549 -16.25 -21.61 12.98
N ARG A 550 -16.38 -20.35 13.40
CA ARG A 550 -15.73 -19.82 14.61
C ARG A 550 -16.24 -20.46 15.90
N ALA A 551 -17.48 -20.95 15.93
CA ALA A 551 -18.05 -21.66 17.07
C ALA A 551 -17.61 -23.13 17.15
N HIS A 552 -17.06 -23.70 16.07
CA HIS A 552 -16.64 -25.09 16.07
C HIS A 552 -15.50 -25.32 17.08
N ARG A 553 -15.67 -26.32 17.94
CA ARG A 553 -14.68 -26.79 18.90
C ARG A 553 -14.54 -28.29 18.76
N THR A 554 -13.29 -28.77 18.80
CA THR A 554 -12.99 -30.20 18.76
C THR A 554 -11.76 -30.50 19.60
N LYS A 555 -11.56 -31.77 19.97
CA LYS A 555 -10.33 -32.24 20.60
C LYS A 555 -9.48 -32.98 19.58
N ILE A 556 -8.22 -32.58 19.42
CA ILE A 556 -7.22 -33.32 18.65
C ILE A 556 -6.18 -33.84 19.65
N GLY A 557 -6.22 -35.14 19.92
CA GLY A 557 -5.56 -35.70 21.11
C GLY A 557 -6.16 -35.09 22.39
N ASP A 558 -5.30 -34.57 23.26
CA ASP A 558 -5.71 -33.93 24.52
C ASP A 558 -5.90 -32.40 24.41
N GLN A 559 -5.75 -31.82 23.21
CA GLN A 559 -5.78 -30.38 22.99
C GLN A 559 -7.16 -29.94 22.52
N ASP A 560 -7.71 -28.90 23.17
CA ASP A 560 -8.89 -28.20 22.69
C ASP A 560 -8.50 -27.31 21.51
N CYS A 561 -9.15 -27.54 20.37
CA CYS A 561 -8.87 -26.87 19.12
C CYS A 561 -10.13 -26.12 18.64
N GLN A 562 -9.88 -25.02 17.92
CA GLN A 562 -10.88 -24.28 17.17
C GLN A 562 -10.40 -24.09 15.73
N ILE A 563 -11.33 -23.76 14.83
CA ILE A 563 -10.98 -23.36 13.48
C ILE A 563 -10.65 -21.87 13.50
N VAL A 564 -9.46 -21.52 12.99
CA VAL A 564 -9.08 -20.15 12.65
C VAL A 564 -8.96 -20.04 11.12
N ARG A 565 -9.35 -18.90 10.57
CA ARG A 565 -9.32 -18.63 9.13
C ARG A 565 -8.34 -17.51 8.85
N GLY A 566 -7.53 -17.65 7.82
CA GLY A 566 -6.61 -16.60 7.40
C GLY A 566 -6.12 -16.75 5.97
N ASP A 567 -5.36 -15.74 5.54
CA ASP A 567 -4.76 -15.68 4.22
C ASP A 567 -3.24 -15.51 4.34
N MET A 568 -2.51 -16.41 3.69
CA MET A 568 -1.05 -16.49 3.74
C MET A 568 -0.44 -16.40 2.34
N HIS A 569 -1.19 -15.96 1.32
CA HIS A 569 -0.68 -15.85 -0.05
C HIS A 569 -1.47 -14.81 -0.85
N ARG A 570 -1.05 -13.55 -0.75
CA ARG A 570 -1.71 -12.38 -1.37
C ARG A 570 -0.70 -11.35 -1.89
N HIS A 571 -0.89 -10.87 -3.12
CA HIS A 571 0.02 -9.93 -3.80
C HIS A 571 -0.67 -8.60 -4.06
N THR A 572 -0.25 -7.53 -3.40
CA THR A 572 -0.84 -6.19 -3.57
C THR A 572 -0.14 -5.40 -4.68
N GLU A 573 -0.43 -4.10 -4.75
CA GLU A 573 0.26 -3.15 -5.62
C GLU A 573 1.78 -3.07 -5.42
N MET A 574 2.29 -3.55 -4.29
CA MET A 574 3.72 -3.60 -3.98
C MET A 574 4.39 -4.85 -4.60
N SER A 575 3.63 -5.80 -5.13
CA SER A 575 4.19 -7.00 -5.76
C SER A 575 4.67 -6.76 -7.20
N TRP A 576 5.79 -7.39 -7.55
CA TRP A 576 6.45 -7.22 -8.84
C TRP A 576 5.81 -7.99 -10.01
N ASP A 577 4.88 -8.91 -9.76
CA ASP A 577 4.31 -9.80 -10.79
C ASP A 577 3.05 -9.19 -11.40
N VAL A 578 2.19 -8.63 -10.57
CA VAL A 578 0.89 -8.07 -10.95
C VAL A 578 0.89 -6.55 -10.99
N GLY A 579 1.80 -5.88 -10.28
CA GLY A 579 1.75 -4.44 -10.06
C GLY A 579 0.42 -4.01 -9.42
N PRO A 580 -0.02 -2.74 -9.56
CA PRO A 580 -1.20 -2.17 -8.88
C PRO A 580 -2.55 -2.63 -9.47
N GLY A 581 -2.68 -3.91 -9.83
CA GLY A 581 -3.60 -4.33 -10.88
C GLY A 581 -4.72 -5.31 -10.53
N ASN A 582 -4.49 -6.35 -9.73
CA ASN A 582 -5.47 -7.44 -9.60
C ASN A 582 -6.02 -7.58 -8.19
N ASP A 583 -5.16 -7.44 -7.18
CA ASP A 583 -5.46 -7.64 -5.76
C ASP A 583 -5.47 -6.33 -4.96
N GLY A 584 -5.51 -5.19 -5.67
CA GLY A 584 -5.76 -3.87 -5.08
C GLY A 584 -4.55 -3.29 -4.35
N SER A 585 -4.83 -2.27 -3.53
CA SER A 585 -3.85 -1.64 -2.65
C SER A 585 -3.56 -2.50 -1.42
N TYR A 586 -2.50 -2.19 -0.68
CA TYR A 586 -2.32 -2.82 0.65
C TYR A 586 -3.39 -2.39 1.67
N LEU A 587 -4.15 -1.33 1.37
CA LEU A 587 -5.29 -0.90 2.20
C LEU A 587 -6.55 -1.70 1.87
N ASP A 588 -6.74 -2.01 0.59
CA ASP A 588 -7.78 -2.96 0.14
C ASP A 588 -7.56 -4.33 0.79
N PHE A 589 -6.29 -4.75 0.99
CA PHE A 589 -5.96 -5.95 1.74
C PHE A 589 -6.59 -5.93 3.14
N TYR A 590 -6.35 -4.90 3.96
CA TYR A 590 -6.87 -4.87 5.33
C TYR A 590 -8.40 -4.78 5.38
N ARG A 591 -9.01 -3.98 4.50
CA ARG A 591 -10.47 -3.96 4.31
C ARG A 591 -11.02 -5.36 4.02
N TYR A 592 -10.40 -6.05 3.07
CA TYR A 592 -10.80 -7.39 2.70
C TYR A 592 -10.62 -8.40 3.85
N MET A 593 -9.47 -8.39 4.51
CA MET A 593 -9.16 -9.34 5.58
C MET A 593 -10.09 -9.16 6.79
N ILE A 594 -10.29 -7.92 7.24
CA ILE A 594 -11.01 -7.62 8.47
C ILE A 594 -12.52 -7.71 8.27
N ASP A 595 -13.04 -7.14 7.19
CA ASP A 595 -14.48 -6.96 7.02
C ASP A 595 -15.06 -7.94 6.00
N VAL A 596 -14.53 -7.99 4.78
CA VAL A 596 -15.16 -8.73 3.66
C VAL A 596 -15.07 -10.25 3.83
N ALA A 597 -13.87 -10.76 4.16
CA ALA A 597 -13.63 -12.18 4.40
C ALA A 597 -13.82 -12.56 5.87
N ALA A 598 -13.77 -11.55 6.76
CA ALA A 598 -13.70 -11.67 8.22
C ALA A 598 -12.75 -12.80 8.64
N PHE A 599 -11.50 -12.67 8.24
CA PHE A 599 -10.40 -13.54 8.65
C PHE A 599 -9.90 -13.17 10.03
N ASP A 600 -9.35 -14.16 10.73
CA ASP A 600 -8.78 -13.99 12.07
C ASP A 600 -7.31 -13.54 12.00
N PHE A 601 -6.61 -13.87 10.91
CA PHE A 601 -5.24 -13.46 10.65
C PHE A 601 -4.93 -13.36 9.14
N GLY A 602 -3.84 -12.67 8.78
CA GLY A 602 -3.37 -12.65 7.39
C GLY A 602 -2.00 -12.00 7.22
N GLY A 603 -1.31 -12.29 6.12
CA GLY A 603 -0.02 -11.69 5.78
C GLY A 603 0.00 -11.09 4.38
N LEU A 604 0.58 -9.90 4.25
CA LEU A 604 0.93 -9.30 2.97
C LEU A 604 2.14 -10.05 2.40
N THR A 605 1.97 -10.92 1.40
CA THR A 605 3.06 -11.75 0.87
C THR A 605 3.54 -11.26 -0.49
N ASP A 606 3.70 -9.94 -0.66
CA ASP A 606 4.30 -9.37 -1.86
C ASP A 606 5.68 -10.00 -2.14
N HIS A 607 6.01 -10.20 -3.43
CA HIS A 607 7.30 -10.80 -3.83
C HIS A 607 8.46 -10.05 -3.19
N GLN A 608 9.22 -10.75 -2.34
CA GLN A 608 10.34 -10.20 -1.57
C GLN A 608 9.98 -8.93 -0.80
N GLY A 609 8.77 -8.85 -0.26
CA GLY A 609 8.29 -7.69 0.51
C GLY A 609 8.31 -6.40 -0.30
N GLY A 610 8.06 -6.50 -1.61
CA GLY A 610 8.22 -5.39 -2.54
C GLY A 610 9.54 -5.38 -3.31
N GLY A 611 10.17 -6.55 -3.46
CA GLY A 611 11.40 -6.72 -4.22
C GLY A 611 12.65 -6.27 -3.49
N GLN A 612 12.69 -6.46 -2.17
CA GLN A 612 13.75 -5.99 -1.27
C GLN A 612 13.91 -4.47 -1.27
N TYR A 613 12.87 -3.73 -1.71
CA TYR A 613 12.83 -2.29 -1.60
C TYR A 613 12.60 -1.90 -0.13
N PRO A 614 13.59 -1.31 0.56
CA PRO A 614 13.55 -1.20 2.03
C PRO A 614 12.32 -0.43 2.54
N TYR A 615 11.88 0.57 1.79
CA TYR A 615 10.73 1.37 2.16
C TYR A 615 9.39 0.61 2.05
N TRP A 616 9.24 -0.27 1.05
CA TRP A 616 8.00 -1.07 0.94
C TRP A 616 7.94 -2.14 2.01
N TRP A 617 9.08 -2.75 2.37
CA TRP A 617 9.13 -3.63 3.53
C TRP A 617 8.75 -2.90 4.82
N TRP A 618 9.37 -1.75 5.06
CA TRP A 618 9.04 -0.88 6.19
C TRP A 618 7.56 -0.53 6.25
N LEU A 619 6.95 -0.19 5.12
CA LEU A 619 5.54 0.13 5.05
C LEU A 619 4.64 -1.09 5.32
N THR A 620 5.01 -2.27 4.81
CA THR A 620 4.31 -3.53 5.13
C THR A 620 4.30 -3.74 6.64
N GLU A 621 5.46 -3.64 7.30
CA GLU A 621 5.55 -3.78 8.75
C GLU A 621 4.74 -2.73 9.52
N LYS A 622 4.84 -1.47 9.10
CA LYS A 622 4.08 -0.36 9.68
C LYS A 622 2.57 -0.56 9.53
N SER A 623 2.12 -1.08 8.39
CA SER A 623 0.71 -1.40 8.16
C SER A 623 0.22 -2.56 9.04
N CYS A 624 1.06 -3.57 9.29
CA CYS A 624 0.74 -4.64 10.24
C CYS A 624 0.50 -4.05 11.63
N ASP A 625 1.33 -3.10 12.06
CA ASP A 625 1.17 -2.45 13.36
C ASP A 625 -0.10 -1.60 13.46
N MET A 626 -0.47 -0.87 12.41
CA MET A 626 -1.70 -0.06 12.39
C MET A 626 -2.97 -0.91 12.47
N TYR A 627 -2.95 -2.12 11.92
CA TYR A 627 -4.09 -3.03 11.87
C TYR A 627 -3.94 -4.26 12.77
N TYR A 628 -3.09 -4.18 13.81
CA TYR A 628 -3.06 -5.17 14.88
C TYR A 628 -4.26 -4.97 15.82
N LEU A 629 -5.38 -5.64 15.52
CA LEU A 629 -6.69 -5.43 16.15
C LEU A 629 -7.15 -6.66 16.94
N ALA A 630 -6.22 -7.33 17.63
CA ALA A 630 -6.54 -8.53 18.40
C ALA A 630 -7.67 -8.25 19.43
N PRO A 631 -8.67 -9.15 19.56
CA PRO A 631 -8.78 -10.47 18.92
C PRO A 631 -9.49 -10.48 17.55
N ARG A 632 -9.93 -9.33 17.00
CA ARG A 632 -10.67 -9.26 15.73
C ARG A 632 -9.81 -9.71 14.55
N PHE A 633 -8.57 -9.22 14.50
CA PHE A 633 -7.63 -9.54 13.40
C PHE A 633 -6.18 -9.42 13.86
N VAL A 634 -5.34 -10.38 13.46
CA VAL A 634 -3.89 -10.40 13.72
C VAL A 634 -3.11 -10.44 12.39
N PRO A 635 -2.45 -9.36 11.98
CA PRO A 635 -1.56 -9.39 10.83
C PRO A 635 -0.27 -10.14 11.15
N LEU A 636 0.28 -10.80 10.13
CA LEU A 636 1.59 -11.46 10.16
C LEU A 636 2.57 -10.68 9.28
N TYR A 637 3.77 -10.43 9.80
CA TYR A 637 4.86 -9.85 9.01
C TYR A 637 5.34 -10.91 8.04
N GLY A 638 4.98 -10.80 6.77
CA GLY A 638 5.27 -11.83 5.78
C GLY A 638 5.75 -11.30 4.44
N TYR A 639 6.33 -12.19 3.64
CA TYR A 639 6.71 -11.90 2.26
C TYR A 639 6.80 -13.19 1.44
N GLU A 640 6.62 -13.09 0.12
CA GLU A 640 6.85 -14.23 -0.78
C GLU A 640 8.33 -14.32 -1.20
N ARG A 641 8.88 -15.52 -1.14
CA ARG A 641 10.19 -15.89 -1.64
C ARG A 641 10.05 -16.80 -2.87
N SER A 642 10.32 -16.21 -4.03
CA SER A 642 10.08 -16.83 -5.35
C SER A 642 11.33 -17.37 -6.02
N VAL A 643 11.76 -18.57 -5.60
CA VAL A 643 12.84 -19.31 -6.26
C VAL A 643 12.25 -20.39 -7.15
N ARG A 644 12.89 -20.63 -8.29
CA ARG A 644 12.51 -21.77 -9.13
C ARG A 644 12.83 -23.10 -8.45
N PHE A 645 12.22 -24.16 -8.97
CA PHE A 645 12.65 -25.53 -8.69
C PHE A 645 14.17 -25.67 -8.88
N PRO A 646 14.91 -26.40 -8.00
CA PRO A 646 14.40 -27.26 -6.93
C PRO A 646 14.08 -26.54 -5.61
N HIS A 647 14.44 -25.27 -5.47
CA HIS A 647 14.29 -24.57 -4.19
C HIS A 647 12.83 -24.23 -3.91
N GLY A 648 12.10 -23.72 -4.89
CA GLY A 648 10.66 -23.51 -4.81
C GLY A 648 10.20 -22.21 -4.15
N HIS A 649 8.93 -21.89 -4.37
CA HIS A 649 8.27 -20.72 -3.80
C HIS A 649 7.85 -20.98 -2.34
N ARG A 650 8.11 -20.00 -1.48
CA ARG A 650 7.72 -20.03 -0.06
C ARG A 650 7.20 -18.67 0.39
N ASN A 651 6.16 -18.67 1.20
CA ASN A 651 5.81 -17.50 2.00
C ASN A 651 6.48 -17.60 3.36
N ILE A 652 7.14 -16.52 3.79
CA ILE A 652 7.85 -16.42 5.07
C ILE A 652 7.00 -15.57 6.00
N PHE A 653 6.97 -15.92 7.29
CA PHE A 653 6.21 -15.20 8.32
C PHE A 653 7.01 -15.07 9.60
N HIS A 654 6.86 -13.93 10.25
CA HIS A 654 7.33 -13.66 11.60
C HIS A 654 6.17 -13.12 12.45
N ALA A 655 6.21 -13.43 13.75
CA ALA A 655 5.24 -12.93 14.72
C ALA A 655 5.64 -11.55 15.29
N TYR A 656 6.78 -11.00 14.86
CA TYR A 656 7.31 -9.74 15.34
C TYR A 656 8.00 -8.95 14.23
N ARG A 657 8.01 -7.63 14.40
CA ARG A 657 8.56 -6.65 13.47
C ARG A 657 10.10 -6.59 13.48
N GLY A 658 10.67 -6.08 12.41
CA GLY A 658 12.09 -5.71 12.30
C GLY A 658 12.95 -6.88 11.87
N VAL A 659 12.34 -7.93 11.33
CA VAL A 659 13.07 -9.06 10.76
C VAL A 659 13.36 -8.75 9.29
N PRO A 660 14.64 -8.67 8.88
CA PRO A 660 14.97 -8.39 7.49
C PRO A 660 14.42 -9.45 6.53
N ILE A 661 14.17 -9.05 5.29
CA ILE A 661 13.92 -10.02 4.22
C ILE A 661 15.20 -10.82 3.98
N PHE A 662 15.10 -12.14 4.04
CA PHE A 662 16.23 -13.02 3.70
C PHE A 662 16.51 -12.97 2.19
N PRO A 663 17.70 -12.51 1.76
CA PRO A 663 17.98 -12.32 0.35
C PRO A 663 18.26 -13.63 -0.38
N PHE A 664 18.10 -13.59 -1.70
CA PHE A 664 18.46 -14.72 -2.55
C PHE A 664 19.98 -14.90 -2.55
N GLN A 665 20.44 -16.11 -2.25
CA GLN A 665 21.87 -16.42 -2.24
C GLN A 665 22.31 -16.74 -3.67
N MET A 666 22.60 -15.70 -4.47
CA MET A 666 22.93 -15.82 -5.89
C MET A 666 24.33 -16.42 -6.13
N LYS A 667 24.52 -17.18 -7.21
CA LYS A 667 25.86 -17.61 -7.65
C LYS A 667 26.71 -16.39 -8.05
N LEU A 668 28.00 -16.40 -7.71
CA LEU A 668 28.98 -15.31 -7.89
C LEU A 668 28.98 -14.65 -9.29
N ALA A 669 28.74 -15.43 -10.36
CA ALA A 669 28.76 -14.93 -11.73
C ALA A 669 27.50 -14.14 -12.16
N GLN A 670 26.49 -14.03 -11.28
CA GLN A 670 25.17 -13.47 -11.61
C GLN A 670 24.76 -12.30 -10.71
N GLN A 671 25.71 -11.40 -10.43
CA GLN A 671 25.43 -10.18 -9.69
C GLN A 671 24.49 -9.25 -10.47
N GLY A 672 23.41 -8.84 -9.81
CA GLY A 672 22.48 -7.79 -10.20
C GLY A 672 21.69 -7.40 -8.97
N VAL A 673 21.47 -6.10 -8.76
CA VAL A 673 21.00 -5.53 -7.48
C VAL A 673 19.60 -6.03 -7.08
N PHE A 674 18.83 -6.59 -8.01
CA PHE A 674 17.53 -7.17 -7.73
C PHE A 674 17.24 -8.38 -8.62
N SER A 675 17.10 -9.55 -8.01
CA SER A 675 16.61 -10.75 -8.67
C SER A 675 15.14 -10.57 -9.07
N GLY A 676 14.79 -10.98 -10.29
CA GLY A 676 13.39 -11.02 -10.72
C GLY A 676 12.59 -12.12 -10.02
N ILE A 677 11.29 -12.12 -10.25
CA ILE A 677 10.38 -13.19 -9.80
C ILE A 677 10.80 -14.53 -10.41
N GLY A 678 10.92 -15.56 -9.57
CA GLY A 678 11.37 -16.88 -9.98
C GLY A 678 12.86 -16.86 -10.31
N ALA A 679 13.72 -16.54 -9.34
CA ALA A 679 15.16 -16.64 -9.50
C ALA A 679 15.58 -18.11 -9.60
N GLY A 680 16.38 -18.47 -10.61
CA GLY A 680 16.84 -19.86 -10.83
C GLY A 680 18.32 -20.09 -10.55
N GLU A 681 19.06 -19.04 -10.22
CA GLU A 681 20.54 -19.05 -10.21
C GLU A 681 21.10 -18.79 -8.81
N VAL A 682 20.39 -19.34 -7.83
CA VAL A 682 20.82 -19.37 -6.44
C VAL A 682 21.82 -20.51 -6.21
N VAL A 683 22.57 -20.43 -5.11
CA VAL A 683 23.49 -21.49 -4.66
C VAL A 683 22.72 -22.75 -4.25
N GLU A 684 23.36 -23.90 -4.36
CA GLU A 684 22.74 -25.21 -4.09
C GLU A 684 22.18 -25.35 -2.67
N ASN A 685 22.76 -24.66 -1.68
CA ASN A 685 22.32 -24.69 -0.29
C ASN A 685 21.42 -23.50 0.11
N ASP A 686 20.88 -22.73 -0.85
CA ASP A 686 20.07 -21.53 -0.58
C ASP A 686 18.89 -21.80 0.38
N THR A 687 18.15 -22.90 0.16
CA THR A 687 17.04 -23.31 1.03
C THR A 687 17.49 -23.65 2.45
N LYS A 688 18.67 -24.26 2.61
CA LYS A 688 19.24 -24.59 3.93
C LYS A 688 19.66 -23.33 4.69
N LEU A 689 20.24 -22.37 3.98
CA LEU A 689 20.57 -21.06 4.54
C LEU A 689 19.31 -20.28 4.97
N LEU A 690 18.20 -20.41 4.22
CA LEU A 690 16.91 -19.90 4.66
C LEU A 690 16.46 -20.56 5.97
N TYR A 691 16.54 -21.88 6.09
CA TYR A 691 16.15 -22.55 7.34
C TYR A 691 17.03 -22.14 8.52
N GLU A 692 18.35 -22.05 8.35
CA GLU A 692 19.27 -21.52 9.38
C GLU A 692 18.87 -20.11 9.82
N TYR A 693 18.50 -19.24 8.87
CA TYR A 693 17.99 -17.92 9.15
C TYR A 693 16.67 -17.95 9.95
N LEU A 694 15.74 -18.82 9.59
CA LEU A 694 14.46 -18.99 10.28
C LEU A 694 14.66 -19.50 11.71
N HIS A 695 15.58 -20.45 11.93
CA HIS A 695 15.98 -20.88 13.28
C HIS A 695 16.51 -19.72 14.11
N GLY A 696 17.35 -18.86 13.52
CA GLY A 696 17.91 -17.69 14.20
C GLY A 696 16.89 -16.59 14.50
N THR A 697 15.82 -16.50 13.71
CA THR A 697 14.79 -15.44 13.81
C THR A 697 13.47 -15.90 14.42
N GLY A 698 13.27 -17.20 14.64
CA GLY A 698 11.97 -17.73 15.08
C GLY A 698 10.88 -17.63 14.00
N GLY A 699 11.27 -17.45 12.73
CA GLY A 699 10.34 -17.36 11.61
C GLY A 699 9.88 -18.74 11.12
N LEU A 700 8.77 -18.74 10.39
CA LEU A 700 8.27 -19.93 9.70
C LEU A 700 8.14 -19.64 8.21
N CYS A 701 8.18 -20.70 7.41
CA CYS A 701 7.83 -20.62 6.01
C CYS A 701 6.79 -21.68 5.64
N MET A 702 6.13 -21.44 4.51
CA MET A 702 5.15 -22.34 3.92
C MET A 702 5.46 -22.44 2.43
N SER A 703 5.77 -23.64 1.95
CA SER A 703 5.89 -23.88 0.51
C SER A 703 4.51 -23.82 -0.16
N HIS A 704 4.45 -23.11 -1.28
CA HIS A 704 3.26 -23.02 -2.13
C HIS A 704 3.59 -23.27 -3.59
N THR A 705 2.57 -23.61 -4.38
CA THR A 705 2.75 -24.10 -5.75
C THR A 705 3.71 -25.32 -5.78
N SER A 706 3.66 -26.07 -4.69
CA SER A 706 4.73 -26.92 -4.16
C SER A 706 5.08 -28.10 -5.08
N GLY A 707 4.09 -28.60 -5.83
CA GLY A 707 4.34 -29.67 -6.77
C GLY A 707 4.87 -29.22 -8.14
N THR A 708 4.89 -27.94 -8.51
CA THR A 708 5.17 -27.58 -9.92
C THR A 708 6.63 -27.73 -10.33
N SER A 709 6.89 -28.05 -11.61
CA SER A 709 8.27 -28.16 -12.14
C SER A 709 9.03 -26.84 -12.22
N SER A 710 8.32 -25.71 -12.20
CA SER A 710 8.93 -24.37 -12.33
C SER A 710 9.05 -23.64 -10.99
N MET A 711 8.08 -23.81 -10.08
CA MET A 711 8.00 -23.10 -8.80
C MET A 711 7.99 -24.04 -7.58
N GLY A 712 8.01 -25.36 -7.80
CA GLY A 712 7.87 -26.36 -6.74
C GLY A 712 9.15 -26.63 -5.97
N THR A 713 9.00 -27.51 -4.97
CA THR A 713 9.98 -27.74 -3.91
C THR A 713 10.53 -29.15 -3.97
N ASP A 714 11.84 -29.29 -3.90
CA ASP A 714 12.51 -30.56 -3.64
C ASP A 714 12.41 -30.90 -2.15
N TRP A 715 11.51 -31.82 -1.83
CA TRP A 715 11.22 -32.24 -0.45
C TRP A 715 12.37 -32.98 0.26
N ARG A 716 13.47 -33.29 -0.44
CA ARG A 716 14.69 -33.77 0.23
C ARG A 716 15.31 -32.70 1.12
N ASP A 717 15.06 -31.42 0.82
CA ASP A 717 15.47 -30.26 1.61
C ASP A 717 14.28 -29.70 2.41
N ASN A 718 13.79 -30.50 3.37
CA ASN A 718 12.73 -30.10 4.30
C ASN A 718 13.26 -29.99 5.74
N ASP A 719 12.85 -28.93 6.43
CA ASP A 719 13.02 -28.75 7.87
C ASP A 719 11.64 -28.59 8.51
N PRO A 720 11.10 -29.62 9.18
CA PRO A 720 9.76 -29.57 9.78
C PRO A 720 9.58 -28.53 10.87
N TRP A 721 10.66 -27.99 11.43
CA TRP A 721 10.58 -26.89 12.39
C TRP A 721 10.34 -25.56 11.67
N ALA A 722 11.09 -25.30 10.60
CA ALA A 722 11.01 -24.04 9.86
C ALA A 722 9.84 -24.02 8.85
N GLU A 723 9.50 -25.18 8.28
CA GLU A 723 8.46 -25.36 7.26
C GLU A 723 7.41 -26.39 7.73
N PRO A 724 6.58 -26.05 8.73
CA PRO A 724 5.62 -26.99 9.31
C PRO A 724 4.33 -27.14 8.48
N VAL A 725 4.10 -26.29 7.47
CA VAL A 725 2.87 -26.22 6.69
C VAL A 725 3.20 -26.18 5.19
N VAL A 726 2.35 -26.81 4.38
CA VAL A 726 2.45 -26.86 2.92
C VAL A 726 1.08 -26.59 2.28
N GLU A 727 1.07 -25.88 1.17
CA GLU A 727 -0.10 -25.80 0.29
C GLU A 727 -0.33 -27.15 -0.39
N ILE A 728 -1.41 -27.84 -0.01
CA ILE A 728 -1.82 -29.12 -0.60
C ILE A 728 -2.83 -28.95 -1.74
N TYR A 729 -3.48 -27.80 -1.82
CA TYR A 729 -4.41 -27.47 -2.89
C TYR A 729 -4.26 -25.99 -3.25
N GLN A 730 -3.93 -25.72 -4.51
CA GLN A 730 -3.95 -24.37 -5.03
C GLN A 730 -5.16 -24.20 -5.93
N GLY A 731 -6.08 -23.35 -5.48
CA GLY A 731 -7.20 -22.88 -6.27
C GLY A 731 -6.75 -22.57 -7.69
N ALA A 732 -5.78 -21.69 -7.90
CA ALA A 732 -5.33 -21.20 -9.21
C ALA A 732 -4.61 -22.19 -10.14
N ARG A 733 -4.17 -23.38 -9.67
CA ARG A 733 -3.39 -24.32 -10.51
C ARG A 733 -3.79 -25.77 -10.36
N ASN A 734 -3.43 -26.42 -9.25
CA ASN A 734 -3.49 -27.88 -9.12
C ASN A 734 -3.83 -28.34 -7.69
N SER A 735 -4.23 -29.61 -7.54
CA SER A 735 -4.21 -30.32 -6.26
C SER A 735 -2.88 -31.08 -6.15
N TYR A 736 -2.28 -31.07 -4.96
CA TYR A 736 -1.04 -31.75 -4.62
C TYR A 736 -1.27 -32.88 -3.60
N GLU A 737 -2.55 -33.20 -3.30
CA GLU A 737 -2.94 -34.16 -2.26
C GLU A 737 -2.72 -35.62 -2.66
N ALA A 738 -3.16 -36.01 -3.88
CA ALA A 738 -2.92 -37.33 -4.47
C ALA A 738 -3.31 -37.37 -5.95
N LEU A 739 -2.70 -38.27 -6.75
CA LEU A 739 -2.98 -38.47 -8.19
C LEU A 739 -4.47 -38.67 -8.56
N THR A 740 -5.28 -39.14 -7.61
CA THR A 740 -6.72 -39.40 -7.83
C THR A 740 -7.62 -38.23 -7.41
N MET A 741 -7.08 -37.15 -6.84
CA MET A 741 -7.86 -36.02 -6.37
C MET A 741 -8.35 -35.15 -7.54
N PRO A 742 -9.49 -34.45 -7.37
CA PRO A 742 -9.95 -33.50 -8.37
C PRO A 742 -8.85 -32.51 -8.73
N ARG A 743 -8.66 -32.28 -10.04
CA ARG A 743 -7.68 -31.36 -10.64
C ARG A 743 -6.23 -31.83 -10.73
N VAL A 744 -5.91 -33.09 -10.40
CA VAL A 744 -4.60 -33.64 -10.77
C VAL A 744 -4.53 -33.97 -12.27
N HIS A 745 -3.37 -33.71 -12.88
CA HIS A 745 -3.14 -33.94 -14.31
C HIS A 745 -3.38 -35.42 -14.65
N GLN A 746 -4.21 -35.70 -15.66
CA GLN A 746 -4.68 -37.06 -15.96
C GLN A 746 -3.69 -37.92 -16.78
N THR A 747 -2.59 -37.34 -17.30
CA THR A 747 -1.61 -38.06 -18.15
C THR A 747 -0.16 -37.89 -17.69
N PRO A 748 0.76 -38.83 -18.06
CA PRO A 748 2.16 -38.87 -17.59
C PRO A 748 3.15 -38.04 -18.43
N ASP A 749 2.70 -37.11 -19.28
CA ASP A 749 3.57 -36.38 -20.24
C ASP A 749 4.24 -35.11 -19.65
N GLU A 750 5.23 -34.59 -20.39
CA GLU A 750 6.30 -33.65 -19.98
C GLU A 750 5.94 -32.45 -19.06
N PRO A 751 6.90 -32.05 -18.20
CA PRO A 751 6.66 -31.59 -16.84
C PRO A 751 6.24 -30.12 -16.68
N ASP A 752 6.06 -29.33 -17.73
CA ASP A 752 5.55 -27.95 -17.56
C ASP A 752 4.07 -27.93 -17.13
N LYS A 753 3.37 -29.07 -17.27
CA LYS A 753 1.94 -29.23 -16.93
C LYS A 753 1.63 -30.40 -15.98
N ALA A 754 2.60 -31.26 -15.70
CA ALA A 754 2.53 -32.30 -14.69
C ALA A 754 3.46 -31.94 -13.52
N PRO A 755 2.93 -31.32 -12.44
CA PRO A 755 3.70 -31.08 -11.23
C PRO A 755 4.18 -32.42 -10.66
N GLY A 756 5.38 -32.46 -10.06
CA GLY A 756 5.72 -33.39 -8.99
C GLY A 756 4.65 -33.36 -7.90
N GLY A 757 3.56 -34.07 -8.14
CA GLY A 757 2.56 -34.50 -7.19
C GLY A 757 2.79 -35.99 -6.93
N PHE A 758 3.97 -36.29 -6.40
CA PHE A 758 4.24 -37.14 -5.23
C PHE A 758 5.71 -36.99 -4.84
#